data_AF-A0A251U8U8-F1
#
_entry.id   AF-A0A251U8U8-F1
#
_cell.length_a   1.000
_cell.length_b   1.000
_cell.length_c   1.000
_cell.angle_alpha   90.00
_cell.angle_beta   90.00
_cell.angle_gamma   90.00
#
_symmetry.space_group_name_H-M   'P 1'
#
loop_
_entity.id
_entity.type
_entity.pdbx_description
1 polymer ?
#
loop_
_entity_poly.entity_id
_entity_poly.type
_entity_poly.pdbx_seq_one_letter_code
_entity_poly.pdbx_strand_id
1 'polypeptide(L)'
;MIGSSKMTTTSVIILLLLVAMAMALTCSGEYFKPFNVTYDHRALKIDGQRRILISAGIHYPRATPQMWPDLIAKSKDGGADVIQTYVFWSGHEPVRQQYNFEGRYDLVKFVKLVGASGLYLHLRIGPYVCAEWNFGGFPVWLRDIPGIVFRTDNEPFKEEMKRFVKKIVDLMREESLFSWQGGPIIMLQIENEYGNIEESYGQKGKDYVKWAAKMAVGLGAGVPWVMCEQADAPEYIIDACNGYYCDGFKPNSNKKPVLWTENWDGWFTSWGGRLPHRPVEDLAFAVARFYQRGGSFQNYYMFFGGTNFGRTSGGPNYVTSYDYDAPIDEYGLLSQPKWGHLKDLHAAIKLCEPALVAAESAQYIKLGPMQEAHVYGGGNTSYCSAFLANIDEHKSSTVQFLGQSYTLPPWSVSILPDCNNTVFNTAKVGTQTSIKVVDFEPTTSSAKGSDPEHLMIQKEVPLISESWMTLKEPIGVWGDDNFTVQGILEHLNVTKDKTDYLWYITRVHVSDEDIAHWKENTVTPLLKIDSMRDVLLIFINGQLIGSSNSKGDWVEVVQQVQLKQGYNDLMLLSETVGLQNYGAFLEKDGAGFKGHITLTGFKNGDVNLTYSSWTYQVGLKGEFQKLYTTDNDESSGWTNLTHEKVPSILSWYKTYFDSPGGKGPVVVDLSSMGKGEAWVNGHHIGRYWTLAAPEDGCQETCDYRGSYNSDKCQTNCGKPTQIWYHVPRSWLRPSDNLLVLFEETGGNPFEISVKTVSVGTVCAHVSEDYYPPVSMWSHSNYINAAGKMEPVMEMQCEDGYIIASIEFASYGTPQGRCQAFSTGNCHAPTSSSILSKACEGKNRCSVQVSNSVFGDPCPWTVKTLAVEARCEPWYPPAGLSSEL
;
A
#
# COMPACT_ATOMS: atom_id res chain seq x y z
N MET A 1 60.01 -23.74 -3.28
CA MET A 1 59.62 -25.16 -3.12
C MET A 1 58.14 -25.19 -2.77
N ILE A 2 57.29 -25.39 -3.77
CA ILE A 2 55.83 -25.43 -3.63
C ILE A 2 55.46 -26.91 -3.51
N GLY A 3 55.07 -27.33 -2.30
CA GLY A 3 54.57 -28.68 -2.05
C GLY A 3 53.11 -28.77 -2.46
N SER A 4 52.85 -29.36 -3.62
CA SER A 4 51.50 -29.76 -4.06
C SER A 4 51.03 -30.95 -3.21
N SER A 5 50.17 -30.68 -2.23
CA SER A 5 49.40 -31.72 -1.55
C SER A 5 48.17 -32.04 -2.42
N LYS A 6 48.19 -33.19 -3.09
CA LYS A 6 47.02 -33.72 -3.81
C LYS A 6 45.99 -34.16 -2.78
N MET A 7 44.85 -33.47 -2.76
CA MET A 7 43.68 -33.86 -1.98
C MET A 7 43.20 -35.24 -2.47
N THR A 8 43.18 -36.23 -1.59
CA THR A 8 42.73 -37.60 -1.91
C THR A 8 41.23 -37.65 -2.15
N THR A 9 40.75 -38.54 -3.03
CA THR A 9 39.33 -38.70 -3.39
C THR A 9 38.42 -38.86 -2.16
N THR A 10 38.91 -39.50 -1.10
CA THR A 10 38.22 -39.64 0.19
C THR A 10 37.98 -38.30 0.89
N SER A 11 38.93 -37.35 0.81
CA SER A 11 38.81 -36.01 1.39
C SER A 11 37.78 -35.16 0.67
N VAL A 12 37.64 -35.33 -0.65
CA VAL A 12 36.61 -34.66 -1.46
C VAL A 12 35.22 -35.20 -1.12
N ILE A 13 35.09 -36.52 -0.93
CA ILE A 13 33.82 -37.15 -0.54
C ILE A 13 33.41 -36.74 0.88
N ILE A 14 34.35 -36.66 1.83
CA ILE A 14 34.07 -36.17 3.19
C ILE A 14 33.67 -34.69 3.17
N LEU A 15 34.33 -33.87 2.35
CA LEU A 15 33.95 -32.46 2.19
C LEU A 15 32.56 -32.30 1.56
N LEU A 16 32.23 -33.10 0.54
CA LEU A 16 30.90 -33.13 -0.07
C LEU A 16 29.82 -33.64 0.90
N LEU A 17 30.13 -34.62 1.74
CA LEU A 17 29.24 -35.11 2.79
C LEU A 17 29.06 -34.09 3.91
N LEU A 18 30.11 -33.35 4.28
CA LEU A 18 30.04 -32.26 5.27
C LEU A 18 29.29 -31.05 4.71
N VAL A 19 29.45 -30.72 3.43
CA VAL A 19 28.66 -29.68 2.74
C VAL A 19 27.21 -30.13 2.59
N ALA A 20 26.95 -31.40 2.25
CA ALA A 20 25.60 -31.95 2.21
C ALA A 20 24.96 -32.05 3.61
N MET A 21 25.72 -32.36 4.66
CA MET A 21 25.26 -32.29 6.05
C MET A 21 25.03 -30.85 6.50
N ALA A 22 25.88 -29.91 6.12
CA ALA A 22 25.70 -28.49 6.42
C ALA A 22 24.48 -27.92 5.68
N MET A 23 24.26 -28.33 4.41
CA MET A 23 23.06 -28.00 3.65
C MET A 23 21.80 -28.68 4.21
N ALA A 24 21.91 -29.92 4.73
CA ALA A 24 20.81 -30.62 5.39
C ALA A 24 20.50 -30.02 6.78
N LEU A 25 21.51 -29.53 7.50
CA LEU A 25 21.35 -28.81 8.78
C LEU A 25 20.78 -27.40 8.60
N THR A 26 20.98 -26.76 7.44
CA THR A 26 20.25 -25.53 7.08
C THR A 26 18.81 -25.77 6.61
N CYS A 27 18.41 -27.04 6.42
CA CYS A 27 17.06 -27.42 6.00
C CYS A 27 16.11 -27.80 7.14
N SER A 28 16.53 -27.68 8.40
CA SER A 28 15.65 -27.82 9.57
C SER A 28 15.69 -26.52 10.39
N GLY A 29 15.09 -25.46 9.87
CA GLY A 29 15.15 -24.13 10.48
C GLY A 29 14.09 -23.95 11.56
N GLU A 30 14.34 -24.41 12.77
CA GLU A 30 13.72 -23.78 13.95
C GLU A 30 14.20 -22.33 13.99
N TYR A 31 13.35 -21.36 13.62
CA TYR A 31 13.68 -19.92 13.67
C TYR A 31 13.75 -19.44 15.12
N PHE A 32 12.83 -19.96 15.91
CA PHE A 32 12.74 -19.77 17.34
C PHE A 32 12.85 -21.13 18.02
N LYS A 33 13.31 -21.14 19.27
CA LYS A 33 13.04 -22.28 20.14
C LYS A 33 11.52 -22.44 20.25
N PRO A 34 10.94 -23.63 20.04
CA PRO A 34 9.49 -23.84 20.15
C PRO A 34 8.88 -23.23 21.41
N PHE A 35 7.82 -22.45 21.24
CA PHE A 35 7.14 -21.75 22.33
C PHE A 35 5.63 -21.75 22.15
N ASN A 36 4.91 -21.66 23.27
CA ASN A 36 3.44 -21.57 23.26
C ASN A 36 2.99 -20.11 23.27
N VAL A 37 1.86 -19.86 22.59
CA VAL A 37 1.17 -18.56 22.63
C VAL A 37 -0.17 -18.73 23.33
N THR A 38 -0.38 -17.94 24.37
CA THR A 38 -1.65 -17.84 25.11
C THR A 38 -2.00 -16.37 25.30
N TYR A 39 -3.06 -16.05 26.05
CA TYR A 39 -3.40 -14.67 26.38
C TYR A 39 -4.09 -14.61 27.75
N ASP A 40 -4.12 -13.41 28.33
CA ASP A 40 -5.04 -13.06 29.39
C ASP A 40 -5.67 -11.68 29.12
N HIS A 41 -6.36 -11.11 30.11
CA HIS A 41 -7.03 -9.82 29.97
C HIS A 41 -6.10 -8.66 29.62
N ARG A 42 -4.78 -8.81 29.85
CA ARG A 42 -3.83 -7.73 29.67
C ARG A 42 -3.14 -7.79 28.32
N ALA A 43 -2.67 -8.98 27.91
CA ALA A 43 -1.84 -9.12 26.71
C ALA A 43 -1.77 -10.58 26.21
N LEU A 44 -1.25 -10.73 24.99
CA LEU A 44 -0.71 -12.02 24.52
C LEU A 44 0.50 -12.41 25.37
N LYS A 45 0.61 -13.72 25.65
CA LYS A 45 1.74 -14.34 26.35
C LYS A 45 2.53 -15.19 25.38
N ILE A 46 3.76 -14.80 25.11
CA ILE A 46 4.72 -15.51 24.27
C ILE A 46 5.72 -16.17 25.21
N ASP A 47 5.81 -17.50 25.18
CA ASP A 47 6.61 -18.30 26.13
C ASP A 47 6.29 -17.97 27.61
N GLY A 48 5.00 -17.82 27.90
CA GLY A 48 4.49 -17.48 29.23
C GLY A 48 4.66 -16.02 29.66
N GLN A 49 5.36 -15.19 28.88
CA GLN A 49 5.60 -13.77 29.18
C GLN A 49 4.62 -12.88 28.43
N ARG A 50 3.92 -11.98 29.14
CA ARG A 50 3.10 -10.92 28.53
C ARG A 50 4.00 -10.03 27.67
N ARG A 51 3.52 -9.63 26.48
CA ARG A 51 4.25 -8.75 25.55
C ARG A 51 3.38 -7.60 25.07
N ILE A 52 4.00 -6.44 24.87
CA ILE A 52 3.38 -5.30 24.17
C ILE A 52 3.89 -5.33 22.75
N LEU A 53 3.02 -5.66 21.79
CA LEU A 53 3.42 -6.01 20.43
C LEU A 53 3.06 -4.92 19.43
N ILE A 54 4.05 -4.48 18.68
CA ILE A 54 3.88 -3.56 17.55
C ILE A 54 4.00 -4.36 16.27
N SER A 55 3.03 -4.20 15.37
CA SER A 55 2.91 -4.99 14.15
C SER A 55 2.93 -4.12 12.89
N ALA A 56 3.61 -4.61 11.86
CA ALA A 56 3.72 -3.96 10.56
C ALA A 56 2.95 -4.76 9.50
N GLY A 57 1.92 -4.15 8.90
CA GLY A 57 1.16 -4.74 7.80
C GLY A 57 1.92 -4.71 6.49
N ILE A 58 2.17 -5.87 5.89
CA ILE A 58 2.83 -6.04 4.58
C ILE A 58 2.09 -7.13 3.81
N HIS A 59 1.60 -6.83 2.60
CA HIS A 59 0.98 -7.84 1.73
C HIS A 59 2.00 -8.40 0.73
N TYR A 60 2.38 -9.66 0.90
CA TYR A 60 3.43 -10.29 0.08
C TYR A 60 3.18 -10.20 -1.45
N PRO A 61 1.95 -10.28 -2.01
CA PRO A 61 1.76 -10.16 -3.46
C PRO A 61 1.80 -8.73 -3.99
N ARG A 62 1.81 -7.71 -3.11
CA ARG A 62 1.98 -6.29 -3.49
C ARG A 62 3.45 -5.86 -3.58
N ALA A 63 4.38 -6.80 -3.38
CA ALA A 63 5.81 -6.65 -3.57
C ALA A 63 6.38 -7.86 -4.30
N THR A 64 7.60 -7.75 -4.81
CA THR A 64 8.32 -8.91 -5.38
C THR A 64 9.09 -9.67 -4.31
N PRO A 65 9.39 -10.97 -4.52
CA PRO A 65 10.23 -11.74 -3.60
C PRO A 65 11.61 -11.16 -3.29
N GLN A 66 12.14 -10.33 -4.19
CA GLN A 66 13.41 -9.63 -4.02
C GLN A 66 13.30 -8.41 -3.09
N MET A 67 12.11 -7.80 -2.98
CA MET A 67 11.86 -6.68 -2.08
C MET A 67 11.59 -7.14 -0.65
N TRP A 68 10.98 -8.32 -0.45
CA TRP A 68 10.56 -8.78 0.89
C TRP A 68 11.64 -8.69 1.97
N PRO A 69 12.91 -9.13 1.76
CA PRO A 69 13.92 -9.04 2.81
C PRO A 69 14.18 -7.61 3.28
N ASP A 70 14.25 -6.66 2.36
CA ASP A 70 14.50 -5.25 2.65
C ASP A 70 13.29 -4.59 3.36
N LEU A 71 12.07 -4.89 2.90
CA LEU A 71 10.84 -4.42 3.55
C LEU A 71 10.74 -4.93 4.99
N ILE A 72 11.01 -6.22 5.21
CA ILE A 72 11.00 -6.85 6.55
C ILE A 72 12.08 -6.23 7.44
N ALA A 73 13.28 -5.98 6.90
CA ALA A 73 14.36 -5.33 7.64
C ALA A 73 13.98 -3.90 8.05
N LYS A 74 13.42 -3.09 7.13
CA LYS A 74 12.93 -1.73 7.43
C LYS A 74 11.79 -1.71 8.44
N SER A 75 10.92 -2.71 8.45
CA SER A 75 9.90 -2.86 9.50
C SER A 75 10.50 -3.19 10.86
N LYS A 76 11.48 -4.10 10.90
CA LYS A 76 12.21 -4.44 12.12
C LYS A 76 12.97 -3.23 12.68
N ASP A 77 13.70 -2.53 11.82
CA ASP A 77 14.46 -1.31 12.18
C ASP A 77 13.53 -0.15 12.58
N GLY A 78 12.30 -0.17 12.06
CA GLY A 78 11.21 0.70 12.48
C GLY A 78 10.62 0.33 13.84
N GLY A 79 10.99 -0.79 14.45
CA GLY A 79 10.55 -1.20 15.78
C GLY A 79 9.39 -2.21 15.82
N ALA A 80 9.03 -2.83 14.69
CA ALA A 80 8.02 -3.88 14.68
C ALA A 80 8.52 -5.16 15.38
N ASP A 81 7.63 -5.82 16.14
CA ASP A 81 7.82 -7.17 16.68
C ASP A 81 7.17 -8.24 15.78
N VAL A 82 6.13 -7.85 15.04
CA VAL A 82 5.25 -8.74 14.28
C VAL A 82 5.08 -8.21 12.86
N ILE A 83 5.06 -9.09 11.86
CA ILE A 83 4.52 -8.78 10.53
C ILE A 83 3.09 -9.29 10.47
N GLN A 84 2.18 -8.54 9.85
CA GLN A 84 0.82 -8.97 9.57
C GLN A 84 0.59 -9.02 8.06
N THR A 85 -0.02 -10.11 7.58
CA THR A 85 -0.44 -10.22 6.16
C THR A 85 -1.75 -10.96 6.04
N TYR A 86 -2.57 -10.57 5.06
CA TYR A 86 -3.66 -11.39 4.55
C TYR A 86 -3.17 -12.59 3.74
N VAL A 87 -4.06 -13.56 3.49
CA VAL A 87 -3.87 -14.62 2.48
C VAL A 87 -4.86 -14.42 1.34
N PHE A 88 -4.36 -14.32 0.10
CA PHE A 88 -5.18 -13.91 -1.06
C PHE A 88 -5.66 -15.14 -1.84
N TRP A 89 -6.84 -15.67 -1.48
CA TRP A 89 -7.38 -16.90 -2.06
C TRP A 89 -7.50 -16.84 -3.59
N SER A 90 -7.96 -15.74 -4.16
CA SER A 90 -8.10 -15.57 -5.62
C SER A 90 -6.78 -15.72 -6.38
N GLY A 91 -5.66 -15.31 -5.79
CA GLY A 91 -4.33 -15.51 -6.37
C GLY A 91 -3.76 -16.91 -6.13
N HIS A 92 -4.11 -17.54 -5.01
CA HIS A 92 -3.65 -18.88 -4.66
C HIS A 92 -4.44 -20.00 -5.31
N GLU A 93 -5.68 -19.78 -5.74
CA GLU A 93 -6.52 -20.80 -6.38
C GLU A 93 -7.25 -20.20 -7.59
N PRO A 94 -6.53 -19.74 -8.63
CA PRO A 94 -7.12 -19.07 -9.79
C PRO A 94 -8.07 -20.00 -10.57
N VAL A 95 -7.81 -21.31 -10.51
CA VAL A 95 -8.71 -22.37 -10.99
C VAL A 95 -9.01 -23.28 -9.82
N ARG A 96 -10.28 -23.65 -9.64
CA ARG A 96 -10.72 -24.51 -8.53
C ARG A 96 -9.83 -25.77 -8.42
N GLN A 97 -9.27 -25.97 -7.24
CA GLN A 97 -8.33 -27.04 -6.84
C GLN A 97 -6.95 -27.01 -7.51
N GLN A 98 -6.59 -25.94 -8.22
CA GLN A 98 -5.24 -25.73 -8.75
C GLN A 98 -4.58 -24.58 -8.01
N TYR A 99 -3.58 -24.91 -7.19
CA TYR A 99 -2.96 -23.95 -6.31
C TYR A 99 -1.71 -23.29 -6.90
N ASN A 100 -1.54 -21.99 -6.64
CA ASN A 100 -0.35 -21.22 -6.97
C ASN A 100 0.31 -20.71 -5.69
N PHE A 101 1.54 -21.16 -5.43
CA PHE A 101 2.40 -20.66 -4.35
C PHE A 101 3.78 -20.27 -4.89
N GLU A 102 3.84 -19.79 -6.13
CA GLU A 102 5.08 -19.42 -6.81
C GLU A 102 5.26 -17.89 -6.89
N GLY A 103 6.51 -17.46 -7.12
CA GLY A 103 6.84 -16.05 -7.32
C GLY A 103 6.35 -15.17 -6.17
N ARG A 104 5.61 -14.09 -6.47
CA ARG A 104 5.05 -13.20 -5.46
C ARG A 104 3.89 -13.79 -4.65
N TYR A 105 3.42 -14.98 -5.00
CA TYR A 105 2.43 -15.76 -4.24
C TYR A 105 3.09 -16.87 -3.41
N ASP A 106 4.42 -16.92 -3.30
CA ASP A 106 5.12 -17.85 -2.40
C ASP A 106 4.99 -17.40 -0.93
N LEU A 107 3.82 -17.69 -0.36
CA LEU A 107 3.49 -17.39 1.04
C LEU A 107 4.50 -18.05 2.00
N VAL A 108 4.86 -19.31 1.75
CA VAL A 108 5.77 -20.06 2.62
C VAL A 108 7.11 -19.35 2.70
N LYS A 109 7.71 -18.98 1.57
CA LYS A 109 8.96 -18.21 1.55
C LYS A 109 8.84 -16.88 2.28
N PHE A 110 7.76 -16.14 2.08
CA PHE A 110 7.53 -14.90 2.81
C PHE A 110 7.51 -15.12 4.34
N VAL A 111 6.76 -16.10 4.83
CA VAL A 111 6.70 -16.44 6.26
C VAL A 111 8.07 -16.87 6.80
N LYS A 112 8.83 -17.66 6.03
CA LYS A 112 10.19 -18.07 6.39
C LYS A 112 11.14 -16.87 6.51
N LEU A 113 11.04 -15.87 5.62
CA LEU A 113 11.84 -14.65 5.70
C LEU A 113 11.50 -13.80 6.93
N VAL A 114 10.22 -13.74 7.32
CA VAL A 114 9.79 -13.09 8.58
C VAL A 114 10.44 -13.78 9.78
N GLY A 115 10.36 -15.11 9.85
CA GLY A 115 10.99 -15.89 10.91
C GLY A 115 12.51 -15.77 10.94
N ALA A 116 13.18 -15.81 9.78
CA ALA A 116 14.62 -15.63 9.66
C ALA A 116 15.10 -14.24 10.11
N SER A 117 14.21 -13.24 10.03
CA SER A 117 14.47 -11.89 10.53
C SER A 117 14.24 -11.75 12.04
N GLY A 118 13.78 -12.80 12.73
CA GLY A 118 13.49 -12.80 14.16
C GLY A 118 12.21 -12.04 14.52
N LEU A 119 11.29 -11.85 13.57
CA LEU A 119 9.97 -11.27 13.80
C LEU A 119 8.91 -12.36 13.91
N TYR A 120 7.85 -12.08 14.66
CA TYR A 120 6.66 -12.93 14.68
C TYR A 120 5.75 -12.64 13.48
N LEU A 121 4.73 -13.48 13.29
CA LEU A 121 3.74 -13.32 12.23
C LEU A 121 2.31 -13.46 12.79
N HIS A 122 1.47 -12.50 12.44
CA HIS A 122 0.01 -12.60 12.52
C HIS A 122 -0.53 -12.89 11.10
N LEU A 123 -0.97 -14.12 10.84
CA LEU A 123 -1.44 -14.53 9.51
C LEU A 123 -2.97 -14.43 9.42
N ARG A 124 -3.46 -13.45 8.68
CA ARG A 124 -4.90 -13.22 8.50
C ARG A 124 -5.40 -14.05 7.32
N ILE A 125 -5.84 -15.27 7.59
CA ILE A 125 -6.19 -16.22 6.53
C ILE A 125 -7.45 -15.79 5.78
N GLY A 126 -8.43 -15.17 6.47
CA GLY A 126 -9.71 -14.79 5.88
C GLY A 126 -10.68 -15.99 5.79
N PRO A 127 -11.09 -16.46 4.60
CA PRO A 127 -10.48 -16.17 3.30
C PRO A 127 -11.13 -15.02 2.54
N TYR A 128 -12.23 -14.45 3.06
CA TYR A 128 -12.57 -13.07 2.76
C TYR A 128 -11.58 -12.15 3.46
N VAL A 129 -10.98 -11.21 2.72
CA VAL A 129 -9.94 -10.31 3.26
C VAL A 129 -10.25 -8.82 3.04
N CYS A 130 -11.28 -8.48 2.26
CA CYS A 130 -11.51 -7.11 1.79
C CYS A 130 -10.27 -6.55 1.07
N ALA A 131 -9.37 -5.91 1.82
CA ALA A 131 -8.01 -5.53 1.47
C ALA A 131 -7.85 -4.61 0.25
N GLU A 132 -8.93 -3.96 -0.20
CA GLU A 132 -9.00 -3.30 -1.51
C GLU A 132 -8.51 -4.22 -2.63
N TRP A 133 -8.78 -5.52 -2.45
CA TRP A 133 -8.34 -6.57 -3.33
C TRP A 133 -9.52 -7.11 -4.14
N ASN A 134 -9.27 -7.43 -5.39
CA ASN A 134 -10.24 -7.91 -6.36
C ASN A 134 -11.16 -8.98 -5.74
N PHE A 135 -12.46 -8.68 -5.74
CA PHE A 135 -13.52 -9.56 -5.21
C PHE A 135 -13.36 -9.94 -3.72
N GLY A 136 -12.69 -9.09 -2.93
CA GLY A 136 -12.47 -9.28 -1.50
C GLY A 136 -11.55 -10.47 -1.19
N GLY A 137 -10.78 -10.92 -2.18
CA GLY A 137 -9.93 -12.10 -2.11
C GLY A 137 -10.61 -13.40 -2.55
N PHE A 138 -11.91 -13.41 -2.85
CA PHE A 138 -12.55 -14.62 -3.35
C PHE A 138 -12.17 -14.91 -4.81
N PRO A 139 -11.91 -16.17 -5.17
CA PRO A 139 -11.79 -16.53 -6.58
C PRO A 139 -13.16 -16.43 -7.27
N VAL A 140 -13.18 -15.89 -8.49
CA VAL A 140 -14.45 -15.65 -9.20
C VAL A 140 -15.23 -16.93 -9.48
N TRP A 141 -14.55 -18.05 -9.75
CA TRP A 141 -15.22 -19.36 -9.94
C TRP A 141 -16.06 -19.79 -8.74
N LEU A 142 -15.82 -19.26 -7.54
CA LEU A 142 -16.59 -19.60 -6.34
C LEU A 142 -18.06 -19.24 -6.52
N ARG A 143 -18.37 -18.12 -7.20
CA ARG A 143 -19.75 -17.65 -7.40
C ARG A 143 -20.58 -18.58 -8.29
N ASP A 144 -19.92 -19.38 -9.12
CA ASP A 144 -20.56 -20.27 -10.08
C ASP A 144 -21.01 -21.60 -9.43
N ILE A 145 -20.69 -21.82 -8.15
CA ILE A 145 -21.13 -23.02 -7.45
C ILE A 145 -22.65 -22.97 -7.24
N PRO A 146 -23.40 -24.00 -7.68
CA PRO A 146 -24.85 -24.00 -7.55
C PRO A 146 -25.34 -23.78 -6.11
N GLY A 147 -26.22 -22.79 -5.94
CA GLY A 147 -26.84 -22.47 -4.65
C GLY A 147 -25.89 -21.81 -3.65
N ILE A 148 -24.70 -21.37 -4.07
CA ILE A 148 -23.78 -20.66 -3.17
C ILE A 148 -24.32 -19.29 -2.77
N VAL A 149 -24.06 -18.92 -1.53
CA VAL A 149 -24.25 -17.56 -1.01
C VAL A 149 -23.03 -17.28 -0.16
N PHE A 150 -22.30 -16.20 -0.46
CA PHE A 150 -21.04 -15.94 0.23
C PHE A 150 -21.29 -15.50 1.67
N ARG A 151 -20.34 -15.88 2.54
CA ARG A 151 -20.21 -15.39 3.92
C ARG A 151 -21.51 -15.56 4.72
N THR A 152 -22.14 -16.72 4.64
CA THR A 152 -23.35 -17.02 5.42
C THR A 152 -23.43 -18.51 5.70
N ASP A 153 -24.45 -18.93 6.47
CA ASP A 153 -24.69 -20.35 6.74
C ASP A 153 -25.25 -21.04 5.49
N ASN A 154 -24.34 -21.35 4.58
CA ASN A 154 -24.55 -21.93 3.27
C ASN A 154 -23.55 -23.06 3.09
N GLU A 155 -24.03 -24.30 2.93
CA GLU A 155 -23.17 -25.49 2.90
C GLU A 155 -22.10 -25.43 1.80
N PRO A 156 -22.42 -25.09 0.53
CA PRO A 156 -21.40 -24.95 -0.51
C PRO A 156 -20.28 -23.96 -0.16
N PHE A 157 -20.64 -22.79 0.38
CA PHE A 157 -19.64 -21.80 0.79
C PHE A 157 -18.77 -22.28 1.95
N LYS A 158 -19.39 -22.87 2.98
CA LYS A 158 -18.71 -23.42 4.16
C LYS A 158 -17.72 -24.53 3.79
N GLU A 159 -18.07 -25.41 2.86
CA GLU A 159 -17.19 -26.47 2.38
C GLU A 159 -15.94 -25.91 1.68
N GLU A 160 -16.12 -24.95 0.78
CA GLU A 160 -15.02 -24.34 0.02
C GLU A 160 -14.12 -23.49 0.92
N MET A 161 -14.71 -22.66 1.79
CA MET A 161 -13.97 -21.90 2.80
C MET A 161 -13.15 -22.83 3.70
N LYS A 162 -13.77 -23.89 4.23
CA LYS A 162 -13.06 -24.87 5.07
C LYS A 162 -11.93 -25.55 4.31
N ARG A 163 -12.13 -25.90 3.03
CA ARG A 163 -11.08 -26.52 2.20
C ARG A 163 -9.86 -25.61 2.11
N PHE A 164 -10.08 -24.34 1.76
CA PHE A 164 -8.98 -23.39 1.59
C PHE A 164 -8.29 -23.05 2.91
N VAL A 165 -9.05 -22.72 3.97
CA VAL A 165 -8.47 -22.41 5.29
C VAL A 165 -7.67 -23.60 5.82
N LYS A 166 -8.21 -24.83 5.70
CA LYS A 166 -7.48 -26.06 6.07
C LYS A 166 -6.20 -26.22 5.26
N LYS A 167 -6.23 -25.99 3.94
CA LYS A 167 -5.04 -26.07 3.07
C LYS A 167 -3.94 -25.12 3.54
N ILE A 168 -4.28 -23.88 3.91
CA ILE A 168 -3.30 -22.92 4.43
C ILE A 168 -2.76 -23.35 5.79
N VAL A 169 -3.63 -23.75 6.73
CA VAL A 169 -3.19 -24.22 8.06
C VAL A 169 -2.28 -25.45 7.96
N ASP A 170 -2.64 -26.43 7.14
CA ASP A 170 -1.83 -27.63 6.93
C ASP A 170 -0.49 -27.29 6.28
N LEU A 171 -0.47 -26.40 5.28
CA LEU A 171 0.77 -25.95 4.65
C LEU A 171 1.71 -25.28 5.66
N MET A 172 1.17 -24.39 6.51
CA MET A 172 1.97 -23.75 7.57
C MET A 172 2.48 -24.77 8.60
N ARG A 173 1.69 -25.80 8.91
CA ARG A 173 2.08 -26.88 9.83
C ARG A 173 3.16 -27.79 9.24
N GLU A 174 3.00 -28.20 7.99
CA GLU A 174 3.96 -29.05 7.25
C GLU A 174 5.33 -28.37 7.17
N GLU A 175 5.35 -27.05 6.99
CA GLU A 175 6.56 -26.22 6.94
C GLU A 175 7.08 -25.80 8.33
N SER A 176 6.49 -26.31 9.42
CA SER A 176 6.86 -26.00 10.81
C SER A 176 6.84 -24.50 11.15
N LEU A 177 5.86 -23.77 10.63
CA LEU A 177 5.77 -22.31 10.74
C LEU A 177 4.95 -21.82 11.94
N PHE A 178 4.30 -22.71 12.69
CA PHE A 178 3.67 -22.35 13.96
C PHE A 178 4.70 -22.22 15.09
N SER A 179 4.47 -21.28 16.01
CA SER A 179 5.34 -21.01 17.17
C SER A 179 5.71 -22.24 18.00
N TRP A 180 4.76 -23.15 18.25
CA TRP A 180 5.02 -24.40 18.98
C TRP A 180 5.86 -25.42 18.18
N GLN A 181 6.11 -25.17 16.89
CA GLN A 181 7.05 -25.90 16.02
C GLN A 181 8.38 -25.14 15.82
N GLY A 182 8.56 -23.99 16.47
CA GLY A 182 9.73 -23.11 16.27
C GLY A 182 9.56 -22.09 15.13
N GLY A 183 8.36 -21.95 14.58
CA GLY A 183 8.03 -20.99 13.53
C GLY A 183 7.60 -19.61 14.03
N PRO A 184 7.42 -18.62 13.14
CA PRO A 184 7.07 -17.25 13.52
C PRO A 184 5.58 -17.03 13.82
N ILE A 185 4.66 -17.92 13.41
CA ILE A 185 3.22 -17.67 13.51
C ILE A 185 2.76 -17.72 14.97
N ILE A 186 2.26 -16.58 15.46
CA ILE A 186 1.75 -16.43 16.83
C ILE A 186 0.23 -16.23 16.92
N MET A 187 -0.41 -15.83 15.82
CA MET A 187 -1.86 -15.62 15.75
C MET A 187 -2.37 -15.90 14.34
N LEU A 188 -3.63 -16.30 14.24
CA LEU A 188 -4.36 -16.43 12.99
C LEU A 188 -5.65 -15.60 13.01
N GLN A 189 -6.11 -15.12 11.87
CA GLN A 189 -7.45 -14.54 11.74
C GLN A 189 -8.34 -15.37 10.82
N ILE A 190 -9.59 -15.58 11.24
CA ILE A 190 -10.66 -16.15 10.43
C ILE A 190 -11.67 -15.04 10.10
N GLU A 191 -12.19 -15.02 8.87
CA GLU A 191 -13.03 -13.93 8.35
C GLU A 191 -12.36 -12.55 8.39
N ASN A 192 -13.07 -11.53 7.92
CA ASN A 192 -12.66 -10.14 8.00
C ASN A 192 -13.87 -9.20 8.14
N GLU A 193 -13.92 -8.44 9.22
CA GLU A 193 -14.95 -7.42 9.49
C GLU A 193 -16.39 -7.89 9.24
N TYR A 194 -16.66 -9.14 9.61
CA TYR A 194 -17.95 -9.77 9.30
C TYR A 194 -19.10 -9.16 10.13
N GLY A 195 -18.83 -8.64 11.33
CA GLY A 195 -19.84 -7.99 12.16
C GLY A 195 -20.48 -6.77 11.48
N ASN A 196 -19.78 -6.10 10.57
CA ASN A 196 -20.31 -4.96 9.80
C ASN A 196 -21.44 -5.37 8.83
N ILE A 197 -21.51 -6.63 8.42
CA ILE A 197 -22.45 -7.12 7.41
C ILE A 197 -23.30 -8.29 7.89
N GLU A 198 -23.02 -8.83 9.08
CA GLU A 198 -23.71 -9.98 9.67
C GLU A 198 -25.24 -9.82 9.69
N GLU A 199 -25.74 -8.64 10.06
CA GLU A 199 -27.18 -8.35 10.14
C GLU A 199 -27.89 -8.57 8.80
N SER A 200 -27.20 -8.33 7.68
CA SER A 200 -27.74 -8.54 6.32
C SER A 200 -28.15 -10.00 6.05
N TYR A 201 -27.62 -10.94 6.83
CA TYR A 201 -27.92 -12.37 6.73
C TYR A 201 -28.84 -12.89 7.85
N GLY A 202 -29.24 -12.04 8.80
CA GLY A 202 -30.08 -12.39 9.93
C GLY A 202 -29.51 -13.57 10.74
N GLN A 203 -30.36 -14.55 11.08
CA GLN A 203 -29.95 -15.70 11.89
C GLN A 203 -28.85 -16.55 11.23
N LYS A 204 -28.85 -16.65 9.90
CA LYS A 204 -27.81 -17.38 9.17
C LYS A 204 -26.43 -16.73 9.32
N GLY A 205 -26.36 -15.42 9.51
CA GLY A 205 -25.11 -14.73 9.79
C GLY A 205 -24.52 -15.15 11.15
N LYS A 206 -25.37 -15.19 12.18
CA LYS A 206 -24.98 -15.63 13.53
C LYS A 206 -24.54 -17.08 13.58
N ASP A 207 -25.24 -17.95 12.84
CA ASP A 207 -24.90 -19.36 12.78
C ASP A 207 -23.59 -19.59 12.01
N TYR A 208 -23.34 -18.80 10.97
CA TYR A 208 -22.08 -18.79 10.23
C TYR A 208 -20.89 -18.37 11.08
N VAL A 209 -20.98 -17.27 11.85
CA VAL A 209 -19.87 -16.82 12.72
C VAL A 209 -19.47 -17.90 13.72
N LYS A 210 -20.46 -18.52 14.38
CA LYS A 210 -20.23 -19.65 15.29
C LYS A 210 -19.59 -20.84 14.60
N TRP A 211 -20.03 -21.15 13.37
CA TRP A 211 -19.44 -22.21 12.57
C TRP A 211 -18.00 -21.88 12.18
N ALA A 212 -17.71 -20.67 11.70
CA ALA A 212 -16.39 -20.25 11.23
C ALA A 212 -15.37 -20.28 12.37
N ALA A 213 -15.74 -19.74 13.54
CA ALA A 213 -14.94 -19.81 14.76
C ALA A 213 -14.66 -21.26 15.19
N LYS A 214 -15.69 -22.11 15.23
CA LYS A 214 -15.54 -23.53 15.60
C LYS A 214 -14.69 -24.31 14.60
N MET A 215 -14.87 -24.04 13.30
CA MET A 215 -14.10 -24.65 12.22
C MET A 215 -12.62 -24.27 12.37
N ALA A 216 -12.31 -22.99 12.50
CA ALA A 216 -10.94 -22.47 12.62
C ALA A 216 -10.19 -23.06 13.82
N VAL A 217 -10.79 -23.03 15.01
CA VAL A 217 -10.18 -23.63 16.22
C VAL A 217 -10.06 -25.15 16.08
N GLY A 218 -11.06 -25.80 15.48
CA GLY A 218 -11.07 -27.24 15.23
C GLY A 218 -9.97 -27.73 14.28
N LEU A 219 -9.31 -26.83 13.53
CA LEU A 219 -8.14 -27.19 12.71
C LEU A 219 -6.89 -27.49 13.54
N GLY A 220 -6.86 -27.12 14.84
CA GLY A 220 -5.76 -27.45 15.74
C GLY A 220 -4.45 -26.75 15.38
N ALA A 221 -4.51 -25.45 15.04
CA ALA A 221 -3.33 -24.65 14.71
C ALA A 221 -2.40 -24.40 15.93
N GLY A 222 -2.91 -24.54 17.15
CA GLY A 222 -2.12 -24.40 18.39
C GLY A 222 -1.76 -22.96 18.77
N VAL A 223 -2.34 -21.96 18.10
CA VAL A 223 -2.18 -20.52 18.38
C VAL A 223 -3.55 -19.84 18.50
N PRO A 224 -3.66 -18.68 19.17
CA PRO A 224 -4.90 -17.92 19.25
C PRO A 224 -5.47 -17.54 17.88
N TRP A 225 -6.80 -17.49 17.81
CA TRP A 225 -7.54 -17.00 16.66
C TRP A 225 -8.20 -15.66 16.97
N VAL A 226 -8.21 -14.77 15.97
CA VAL A 226 -8.76 -13.42 16.02
C VAL A 226 -9.91 -13.28 15.02
N MET A 227 -10.86 -12.40 15.32
CA MET A 227 -11.82 -11.83 14.36
C MET A 227 -11.89 -10.30 14.57
N CYS A 228 -11.57 -9.52 13.56
CA CYS A 228 -11.72 -8.06 13.61
C CYS A 228 -13.19 -7.63 13.39
N GLU A 229 -13.61 -6.54 14.04
CA GLU A 229 -14.97 -5.99 13.98
C GLU A 229 -16.06 -7.06 14.17
N GLN A 230 -15.91 -7.90 15.20
CA GLN A 230 -16.85 -8.99 15.52
C GLN A 230 -17.24 -8.98 17.00
N ALA A 231 -18.18 -8.11 17.38
CA ALA A 231 -18.58 -7.91 18.76
C ALA A 231 -19.11 -9.18 19.46
N ASP A 232 -19.73 -10.11 18.73
CA ASP A 232 -20.27 -11.37 19.28
C ASP A 232 -19.37 -12.59 19.02
N ALA A 233 -18.08 -12.37 18.71
CA ALA A 233 -17.11 -13.45 18.54
C ALA A 233 -17.12 -14.40 19.77
N PRO A 234 -17.16 -15.74 19.57
CA PRO A 234 -17.16 -16.69 20.68
C PRO A 234 -16.02 -16.46 21.69
N GLU A 235 -16.20 -16.85 22.97
CA GLU A 235 -15.25 -16.54 24.06
C GLU A 235 -13.79 -17.01 23.78
N TYR A 236 -13.64 -18.08 22.99
CA TYR A 236 -12.35 -18.67 22.60
C TYR A 236 -11.70 -18.03 21.35
N ILE A 237 -12.33 -17.00 20.76
CA ILE A 237 -11.79 -16.17 19.67
C ILE A 237 -11.58 -14.77 20.20
N ILE A 238 -10.45 -14.13 19.93
CA ILE A 238 -10.23 -12.73 20.34
C ILE A 238 -10.91 -11.80 19.33
N ASP A 239 -11.84 -10.97 19.79
CA ASP A 239 -12.37 -9.87 18.99
C ASP A 239 -11.42 -8.67 19.02
N ALA A 240 -11.24 -8.04 17.86
CA ALA A 240 -10.29 -6.93 17.67
C ALA A 240 -10.95 -5.74 16.97
N CYS A 241 -10.30 -4.58 17.07
CA CYS A 241 -10.75 -3.32 16.48
C CYS A 241 -9.94 -2.95 15.23
N ASN A 242 -10.60 -2.29 14.29
CA ASN A 242 -10.05 -1.63 13.12
C ASN A 242 -10.50 -0.16 13.12
N GLY A 243 -9.67 0.75 12.63
CA GLY A 243 -10.02 2.16 12.59
C GLY A 243 -8.83 3.11 12.58
N TYR A 244 -9.13 4.41 12.51
CA TYR A 244 -8.13 5.46 12.79
C TYR A 244 -7.79 5.55 14.28
N TYR A 245 -8.74 5.20 15.16
CA TYR A 245 -8.59 5.20 16.62
C TYR A 245 -9.33 4.00 17.23
N CYS A 246 -8.63 3.24 18.07
CA CYS A 246 -9.20 2.12 18.84
C CYS A 246 -8.93 2.24 20.35
N ASP A 247 -8.58 3.42 20.85
CA ASP A 247 -8.31 3.68 22.26
C ASP A 247 -9.56 3.64 23.17
N GLY A 248 -10.75 3.61 22.56
CA GLY A 248 -12.03 3.37 23.23
C GLY A 248 -12.52 1.93 23.15
N PHE A 249 -11.88 1.06 22.36
CA PHE A 249 -12.32 -0.32 22.16
C PHE A 249 -12.19 -1.15 23.43
N LYS A 250 -13.17 -2.03 23.65
CA LYS A 250 -13.14 -3.03 24.72
C LYS A 250 -13.56 -4.37 24.12
N PRO A 251 -12.79 -5.44 24.34
CA PRO A 251 -13.17 -6.76 23.87
C PRO A 251 -14.46 -7.22 24.58
N ASN A 252 -15.18 -8.14 23.96
CA ASN A 252 -16.46 -8.63 24.44
C ASN A 252 -16.38 -9.47 25.74
N SER A 253 -15.16 -9.70 26.25
CA SER A 253 -14.89 -10.39 27.51
C SER A 253 -13.66 -9.81 28.21
N ASN A 254 -13.76 -9.60 29.51
CA ASN A 254 -12.65 -9.15 30.37
C ASN A 254 -11.50 -10.16 30.51
N LYS A 255 -11.55 -11.32 29.83
CA LYS A 255 -10.44 -12.29 29.80
C LYS A 255 -9.56 -12.16 28.56
N LYS A 256 -9.98 -11.33 27.60
CA LYS A 256 -9.30 -11.14 26.32
C LYS A 256 -8.46 -9.86 26.36
N PRO A 257 -7.30 -9.85 25.68
CA PRO A 257 -6.51 -8.63 25.53
C PRO A 257 -7.17 -7.65 24.56
N VAL A 258 -6.80 -6.37 24.65
CA VAL A 258 -7.22 -5.34 23.69
C VAL A 258 -6.26 -5.36 22.49
N LEU A 259 -6.78 -5.69 21.30
CA LEU A 259 -6.03 -5.76 20.05
C LEU A 259 -6.60 -4.79 19.01
N TRP A 260 -5.69 -4.13 18.28
CA TRP A 260 -5.99 -3.25 17.16
C TRP A 260 -5.33 -3.81 15.89
N THR A 261 -6.12 -4.47 15.05
CA THR A 261 -5.65 -5.23 13.88
C THR A 261 -5.43 -4.36 12.64
N GLU A 262 -6.07 -3.20 12.56
CA GLU A 262 -5.85 -2.22 11.49
C GLU A 262 -5.91 -0.79 12.01
N ASN A 263 -4.75 -0.22 12.29
CA ASN A 263 -4.57 1.22 12.42
C ASN A 263 -4.33 1.82 11.04
N TRP A 264 -5.34 2.51 10.51
CA TRP A 264 -5.27 3.09 9.18
C TRP A 264 -4.35 4.31 9.18
N ASP A 265 -3.11 4.15 8.72
CA ASP A 265 -2.08 5.20 8.70
C ASP A 265 -2.14 6.12 7.48
N GLY A 266 -3.14 5.91 6.63
CA GLY A 266 -3.59 6.76 5.54
C GLY A 266 -4.86 6.16 4.96
N TRP A 267 -4.99 6.09 3.64
CA TRP A 267 -6.16 5.49 2.98
C TRP A 267 -5.86 5.05 1.55
N PHE A 268 -6.66 4.13 1.01
CA PHE A 268 -6.58 3.72 -0.39
C PHE A 268 -7.10 4.81 -1.34
N THR A 269 -6.79 4.69 -2.63
CA THR A 269 -7.18 5.67 -3.65
C THR A 269 -7.90 5.02 -4.83
N SER A 270 -8.96 5.67 -5.30
CA SER A 270 -9.70 5.30 -6.52
C SER A 270 -9.33 6.18 -7.71
N TRP A 271 -9.51 5.69 -8.93
CA TRP A 271 -9.25 6.47 -10.14
C TRP A 271 -10.10 7.75 -10.17
N GLY A 272 -9.46 8.90 -10.42
CA GLY A 272 -10.10 10.21 -10.36
C GLY A 272 -10.40 10.70 -8.93
N GLY A 273 -9.85 10.03 -7.91
CA GLY A 273 -9.87 10.45 -6.52
C GLY A 273 -8.67 11.33 -6.16
N ARG A 274 -8.78 12.03 -5.03
CA ARG A 274 -7.68 12.76 -4.40
C ARG A 274 -6.81 11.79 -3.62
N LEU A 275 -5.55 12.16 -3.34
CA LEU A 275 -4.62 11.33 -2.56
C LEU A 275 -4.74 11.66 -1.07
N PRO A 276 -5.22 10.72 -0.23
CA PRO A 276 -5.33 10.93 1.22
C PRO A 276 -3.96 10.92 1.88
N HIS A 277 -3.79 11.76 2.90
CA HIS A 277 -2.59 11.82 3.74
C HIS A 277 -3.01 11.87 5.21
N ARG A 278 -2.40 11.07 6.08
CA ARG A 278 -2.61 11.13 7.53
C ARG A 278 -1.34 11.64 8.21
N PRO A 279 -1.39 12.79 8.91
CA PRO A 279 -0.25 13.30 9.66
C PRO A 279 0.30 12.30 10.66
N VAL A 280 1.62 12.22 10.75
CA VAL A 280 2.26 11.28 11.67
C VAL A 280 1.99 11.63 13.14
N GLU A 281 1.78 12.90 13.46
CA GLU A 281 1.47 13.36 14.81
C GLU A 281 0.13 12.80 15.29
N ASP A 282 -0.88 12.80 14.42
CA ASP A 282 -2.19 12.18 14.70
C ASP A 282 -2.08 10.66 14.83
N LEU A 283 -1.36 10.03 13.90
CA LEU A 283 -1.14 8.59 13.93
C LEU A 283 -0.41 8.16 15.21
N ALA A 284 0.63 8.89 15.60
CA ALA A 284 1.37 8.67 16.83
C ALA A 284 0.49 8.94 18.07
N PHE A 285 -0.35 9.97 18.04
CA PHE A 285 -1.35 10.24 19.09
C PHE A 285 -2.30 9.06 19.26
N ALA A 286 -2.85 8.53 18.18
CA ALA A 286 -3.79 7.40 18.22
C ALA A 286 -3.14 6.14 18.82
N VAL A 287 -1.91 5.83 18.41
CA VAL A 287 -1.15 4.68 18.92
C VAL A 287 -0.76 4.86 20.39
N ALA A 288 -0.24 6.03 20.78
CA ALA A 288 0.11 6.32 22.16
C ALA A 288 -1.12 6.27 23.08
N ARG A 289 -2.26 6.81 22.64
CA ARG A 289 -3.57 6.72 23.33
C ARG A 289 -4.03 5.28 23.51
N PHE A 290 -3.88 4.45 22.48
CA PHE A 290 -4.23 3.03 22.54
C PHE A 290 -3.43 2.30 23.63
N TYR A 291 -2.10 2.43 23.64
CA TYR A 291 -1.27 1.80 24.68
C TYR A 291 -1.47 2.41 26.06
N GLN A 292 -1.67 3.73 26.14
CA GLN A 292 -2.03 4.46 27.37
C GLN A 292 -3.27 3.87 28.06
N ARG A 293 -4.23 3.36 27.27
CA ARG A 293 -5.53 2.84 27.75
C ARG A 293 -5.60 1.31 27.84
N GLY A 294 -4.44 0.64 27.83
CA GLY A 294 -4.36 -0.81 28.06
C GLY A 294 -4.31 -1.64 26.78
N GLY A 295 -4.15 -1.02 25.62
CA GLY A 295 -3.77 -1.70 24.39
C GLY A 295 -2.54 -2.59 24.58
N SER A 296 -2.47 -3.68 23.82
CA SER A 296 -1.36 -4.65 23.91
C SER A 296 -0.85 -5.18 22.57
N PHE A 297 -1.60 -5.00 21.50
CA PHE A 297 -1.20 -5.31 20.13
C PHE A 297 -1.78 -4.23 19.22
N GLN A 298 -0.94 -3.59 18.42
CA GLN A 298 -1.38 -2.68 17.37
C GLN A 298 -0.66 -2.99 16.07
N ASN A 299 -1.42 -3.04 14.96
CA ASN A 299 -0.89 -3.23 13.62
C ASN A 299 -1.14 -1.99 12.75
N TYR A 300 -0.10 -1.52 12.06
CA TYR A 300 -0.23 -0.53 10.99
C TYR A 300 -0.81 -1.17 9.73
N TYR A 301 -1.94 -0.65 9.25
CA TYR A 301 -2.56 -1.02 8.00
C TYR A 301 -2.53 0.24 7.12
N MET A 302 -1.45 0.48 6.37
CA MET A 302 -0.36 -0.41 5.97
C MET A 302 1.02 0.09 6.40
N PHE A 303 1.89 -0.78 6.92
CA PHE A 303 3.29 -0.38 7.13
C PHE A 303 4.08 -0.31 5.80
N PHE A 304 3.75 -1.20 4.87
CA PHE A 304 4.10 -1.10 3.45
C PHE A 304 2.88 -1.50 2.63
N GLY A 305 2.37 -0.57 1.82
CA GLY A 305 1.20 -0.78 0.99
C GLY A 305 1.52 -1.49 -0.34
N GLY A 306 2.43 -0.93 -1.13
CA GLY A 306 2.95 -1.53 -2.37
C GLY A 306 2.10 -1.28 -3.62
N THR A 307 2.11 -2.22 -4.56
CA THR A 307 1.47 -2.08 -5.88
C THR A 307 0.49 -3.20 -6.16
N ASN A 308 -0.69 -2.87 -6.69
CA ASN A 308 -1.68 -3.81 -7.23
C ASN A 308 -1.25 -4.32 -8.62
N PHE A 309 -0.20 -5.15 -8.69
CA PHE A 309 0.32 -5.68 -9.96
C PHE A 309 -0.69 -6.55 -10.71
N GLY A 310 -0.63 -6.53 -12.04
CA GLY A 310 -1.58 -7.25 -12.88
C GLY A 310 -2.97 -6.61 -12.87
N ARG A 311 -3.98 -7.41 -13.22
CA ARG A 311 -5.39 -7.00 -13.27
C ARG A 311 -6.29 -7.65 -12.19
N THR A 312 -5.80 -8.68 -11.51
CA THR A 312 -6.56 -9.45 -10.50
C THR A 312 -6.16 -9.12 -9.06
N SER A 313 -5.56 -7.94 -8.84
CA SER A 313 -5.10 -7.48 -7.53
C SER A 313 -5.99 -6.39 -6.96
N GLY A 314 -5.98 -5.16 -7.47
CA GLY A 314 -6.83 -4.07 -6.96
C GLY A 314 -8.25 -4.10 -7.53
N GLY A 315 -9.25 -3.75 -6.71
CA GLY A 315 -10.62 -3.53 -7.17
C GLY A 315 -11.65 -3.32 -6.03
N PRO A 316 -12.79 -2.65 -6.30
CA PRO A 316 -13.18 -2.04 -7.57
C PRO A 316 -12.67 -0.61 -7.73
N ASN A 317 -12.36 -0.21 -8.96
CA ASN A 317 -11.96 1.14 -9.35
C ASN A 317 -10.79 1.75 -8.53
N TYR A 318 -9.96 0.91 -7.91
CA TYR A 318 -8.75 1.35 -7.22
C TYR A 318 -7.59 1.55 -8.17
N VAL A 319 -6.74 2.52 -7.85
CA VAL A 319 -5.53 2.78 -8.63
C VAL A 319 -4.53 1.63 -8.47
N THR A 320 -3.57 1.56 -9.39
CA THR A 320 -2.53 0.52 -9.37
C THR A 320 -1.60 0.71 -8.17
N SER A 321 -1.31 1.95 -7.78
CA SER A 321 -0.63 2.24 -6.53
C SER A 321 -1.50 1.84 -5.34
N TYR A 322 -0.89 1.18 -4.36
CA TYR A 322 -1.48 0.97 -3.05
C TYR A 322 -0.56 1.55 -1.97
N ASP A 323 0.04 2.72 -2.24
CA ASP A 323 0.97 3.41 -1.33
C ASP A 323 0.42 3.59 0.09
N TYR A 324 -0.86 3.97 0.18
CA TYR A 324 -1.61 4.13 1.44
C TYR A 324 -1.10 5.26 2.35
N ASP A 325 -0.15 6.09 1.91
CA ASP A 325 0.61 7.01 2.78
C ASP A 325 1.37 6.24 3.88
N ALA A 326 1.83 5.04 3.55
CA ALA A 326 2.49 4.12 4.48
C ALA A 326 3.87 4.62 4.95
N PRO A 327 4.35 4.18 6.14
CA PRO A 327 5.72 4.40 6.63
C PRO A 327 6.80 3.96 5.64
N ILE A 328 6.57 2.88 4.89
CA ILE A 328 7.37 2.49 3.72
C ILE A 328 6.48 2.67 2.49
N ASP A 329 6.92 3.52 1.56
CA ASP A 329 6.13 3.87 0.37
C ASP A 329 5.95 2.70 -0.60
N GLU A 330 5.15 2.91 -1.66
CA GLU A 330 4.91 1.93 -2.73
C GLU A 330 6.20 1.25 -3.26
N TYR A 331 7.30 2.00 -3.32
CA TYR A 331 8.55 1.59 -3.93
C TYR A 331 9.54 0.94 -2.96
N GLY A 332 9.23 0.94 -1.66
CA GLY A 332 10.10 0.42 -0.61
C GLY A 332 11.01 1.48 0.05
N LEU A 333 10.83 2.77 -0.24
CA LEU A 333 11.58 3.86 0.39
C LEU A 333 10.93 4.30 1.70
N LEU A 334 11.73 4.86 2.63
CA LEU A 334 11.22 5.33 3.91
C LEU A 334 10.46 6.64 3.72
N SER A 335 9.19 6.67 4.13
CA SER A 335 8.37 7.89 4.14
C SER A 335 8.68 8.71 5.38
N GLN A 336 9.60 9.64 5.27
CA GLN A 336 10.00 10.53 6.36
C GLN A 336 9.19 11.84 6.36
N PRO A 337 8.68 12.30 7.52
CA PRO A 337 9.08 11.89 8.87
C PRO A 337 8.28 10.72 9.47
N LYS A 338 7.30 10.17 8.73
CA LYS A 338 6.36 9.18 9.26
C LYS A 338 7.06 7.97 9.87
N TRP A 339 7.95 7.32 9.12
CA TRP A 339 8.67 6.13 9.58
C TRP A 339 9.53 6.41 10.82
N GLY A 340 10.34 7.48 10.82
CA GLY A 340 11.25 7.75 11.93
C GLY A 340 10.53 8.20 13.21
N HIS A 341 9.48 9.01 13.10
CA HIS A 341 8.71 9.42 14.28
C HIS A 341 7.97 8.25 14.92
N LEU A 342 7.44 7.32 14.11
CA LEU A 342 6.86 6.08 14.63
C LEU A 342 7.92 5.16 15.25
N LYS A 343 9.13 5.08 14.66
CA LYS A 343 10.25 4.35 15.26
C LYS A 343 10.59 4.86 16.67
N ASP A 344 10.64 6.18 16.84
CA ASP A 344 10.89 6.80 18.15
C ASP A 344 9.73 6.54 19.13
N LEU A 345 8.48 6.59 18.66
CA LEU A 345 7.30 6.19 19.44
C LEU A 345 7.42 4.74 19.92
N HIS A 346 7.78 3.82 19.01
CA HIS A 346 7.93 2.40 19.34
C HIS A 346 9.02 2.20 20.40
N ALA A 347 10.17 2.86 20.25
CA ALA A 347 11.23 2.82 21.25
C ALA A 347 10.75 3.33 22.62
N ALA A 348 9.96 4.42 22.65
CA ALA A 348 9.39 4.95 23.88
C ALA A 348 8.40 3.97 24.54
N ILE A 349 7.55 3.30 23.75
CA ILE A 349 6.64 2.25 24.23
C ILE A 349 7.43 1.06 24.78
N LYS A 350 8.54 0.67 24.14
CA LYS A 350 9.42 -0.41 24.62
C LYS A 350 10.11 -0.10 25.93
N LEU A 351 10.48 1.16 26.17
CA LEU A 351 10.95 1.60 27.50
C LEU A 351 9.84 1.46 28.57
N CYS A 352 8.57 1.58 28.19
CA CYS A 352 7.44 1.38 29.09
C CYS A 352 7.01 -0.10 29.24
N GLU A 353 7.48 -1.01 28.37
CA GLU A 353 6.99 -2.41 28.31
C GLU A 353 7.03 -3.13 29.67
N PRO A 354 8.12 -3.04 30.49
CA PRO A 354 8.16 -3.73 31.79
C PRO A 354 7.04 -3.31 32.75
N ALA A 355 6.71 -2.02 32.80
CA ALA A 355 5.60 -1.52 33.62
C ALA A 355 4.24 -1.89 33.03
N LEU A 356 4.11 -1.76 31.70
CA LEU A 356 2.88 -2.07 30.96
C LEU A 356 2.44 -3.53 31.12
N VAL A 357 3.38 -4.48 31.15
CA VAL A 357 3.06 -5.92 31.26
C VAL A 357 2.88 -6.39 32.71
N ALA A 358 3.56 -5.74 33.66
CA ALA A 358 3.49 -6.08 35.08
C ALA A 358 2.21 -5.58 35.76
N ALA A 359 1.70 -4.41 35.33
CA ALA A 359 0.48 -3.85 35.88
C ALA A 359 -0.77 -4.57 35.35
N GLU A 360 -1.72 -4.83 36.25
CA GLU A 360 -3.01 -5.45 35.92
C GLU A 360 -3.93 -4.48 35.17
N SER A 361 -3.83 -3.18 35.46
CA SER A 361 -4.55 -2.09 34.79
C SER A 361 -3.82 -0.76 35.00
N ALA A 362 -4.03 0.21 34.11
CA ALA A 362 -3.59 1.58 34.34
C ALA A 362 -4.38 2.26 35.46
N GLN A 363 -3.70 3.08 36.26
CA GLN A 363 -4.32 4.04 37.16
C GLN A 363 -4.61 5.35 36.40
N TYR A 364 -5.90 5.66 36.22
CA TYR A 364 -6.34 6.93 35.65
C TYR A 364 -6.21 8.07 36.66
N ILE A 365 -5.66 9.20 36.20
CA ILE A 365 -5.55 10.45 36.97
C ILE A 365 -6.04 11.59 36.09
N LYS A 366 -7.02 12.34 36.58
CA LYS A 366 -7.50 13.56 35.92
C LYS A 366 -6.52 14.70 36.18
N LEU A 367 -5.90 15.24 35.14
CA LEU A 367 -4.96 16.35 35.23
C LEU A 367 -5.62 17.71 34.92
N GLY A 368 -6.70 17.69 34.13
CA GLY A 368 -7.45 18.88 33.75
C GLY A 368 -8.79 18.52 33.11
N PRO A 369 -9.50 19.48 32.49
CA PRO A 369 -10.74 19.22 31.78
C PRO A 369 -10.57 18.31 30.56
N MET A 370 -9.47 18.47 29.84
CA MET A 370 -9.11 17.71 28.62
C MET A 370 -7.69 17.14 28.73
N GLN A 371 -7.20 16.98 29.96
CA GLN A 371 -5.89 16.41 30.23
C GLN A 371 -6.02 15.26 31.21
N GLU A 372 -5.41 14.14 30.86
CA GLU A 372 -5.46 12.90 31.64
C GLU A 372 -4.08 12.26 31.69
N ALA A 373 -3.83 11.53 32.77
CA ALA A 373 -2.67 10.66 32.91
C ALA A 373 -3.13 9.22 33.14
N HIS A 374 -2.40 8.27 32.55
CA HIS A 374 -2.50 6.87 32.91
C HIS A 374 -1.15 6.40 33.40
N VAL A 375 -1.13 5.87 34.62
CA VAL A 375 0.08 5.39 35.29
C VAL A 375 0.05 3.88 35.37
N TYR A 376 1.09 3.26 34.84
CA TYR A 376 1.39 1.85 34.98
C TYR A 376 2.49 1.72 36.03
N GLY A 377 2.08 1.48 37.27
CA GLY A 377 2.97 1.35 38.41
C GLY A 377 2.17 0.90 39.63
N GLY A 378 2.81 0.19 40.56
CA GLY A 378 2.16 -0.32 41.77
C GLY A 378 2.17 -1.84 41.88
N GLY A 379 2.43 -2.33 43.09
CA GLY A 379 2.82 -3.71 43.43
C GLY A 379 4.21 -3.75 44.08
N ASN A 380 4.75 -4.95 44.37
CA ASN A 380 6.13 -5.13 44.86
C ASN A 380 7.21 -4.83 43.78
N THR A 381 6.89 -4.09 42.71
CA THR A 381 7.76 -3.85 41.55
C THR A 381 8.33 -2.43 41.56
N SER A 382 9.55 -2.27 41.04
CA SER A 382 10.27 -0.99 40.97
C SER A 382 10.01 -0.18 39.71
N TYR A 383 9.14 -0.65 38.80
CA TYR A 383 8.89 -0.02 37.50
C TYR A 383 7.66 0.90 37.56
N CYS A 384 7.77 2.09 36.96
CA CYS A 384 6.66 3.04 36.82
C CYS A 384 6.75 3.69 35.45
N SER A 385 5.69 3.62 34.65
CA SER A 385 5.59 4.37 33.40
C SER A 385 4.28 5.16 33.35
N ALA A 386 4.29 6.36 32.77
CA ALA A 386 3.13 7.23 32.67
C ALA A 386 2.94 7.78 31.26
N PHE A 387 1.69 7.98 30.88
CA PHE A 387 1.26 8.62 29.64
C PHE A 387 0.42 9.82 29.99
N LEU A 388 0.82 11.02 29.57
CA LEU A 388 0.10 12.27 29.82
C LEU A 388 -0.50 12.76 28.51
N ALA A 389 -1.83 12.68 28.37
CA ALA A 389 -2.53 13.10 27.17
C ALA A 389 -3.16 14.48 27.34
N ASN A 390 -3.10 15.28 26.28
CA ASN A 390 -3.91 16.45 26.07
C ASN A 390 -4.81 16.22 24.85
N ILE A 391 -6.12 16.08 25.08
CA ILE A 391 -7.12 15.86 24.02
C ILE A 391 -7.77 17.17 23.56
N ASP A 392 -7.30 18.33 24.05
CA ASP A 392 -7.67 19.63 23.51
C ASP A 392 -7.10 19.77 22.09
N GLU A 393 -7.96 20.04 21.11
CA GLU A 393 -7.58 20.15 19.69
C GLU A 393 -6.91 21.50 19.35
N HIS A 394 -6.89 22.47 20.27
CA HIS A 394 -6.50 23.84 19.98
C HIS A 394 -5.43 24.40 20.91
N LYS A 395 -5.44 24.01 22.19
CA LYS A 395 -4.61 24.66 23.22
C LYS A 395 -3.58 23.72 23.81
N SER A 396 -2.35 24.23 23.89
CA SER A 396 -1.34 23.65 24.77
C SER A 396 -1.76 23.84 26.22
N SER A 397 -1.47 22.85 27.07
CA SER A 397 -1.81 22.90 28.50
C SER A 397 -0.61 22.52 29.37
N THR A 398 -0.38 23.28 30.44
CA THR A 398 0.62 22.95 31.46
C THR A 398 -0.06 22.26 32.64
N VAL A 399 0.37 21.04 32.95
CA VAL A 399 -0.22 20.17 33.99
C VAL A 399 0.79 19.85 35.08
N GLN A 400 0.30 19.61 36.29
CA GLN A 400 1.11 19.13 37.41
C GLN A 400 0.94 17.62 37.56
N PHE A 401 2.04 16.87 37.49
CA PHE A 401 2.06 15.41 37.66
C PHE A 401 3.25 15.00 38.53
N LEU A 402 2.98 14.28 39.62
CA LEU A 402 3.99 13.84 40.61
C LEU A 402 4.94 14.96 41.10
N GLY A 403 4.42 16.18 41.26
CA GLY A 403 5.19 17.34 41.75
C GLY A 403 6.03 18.06 40.67
N GLN A 404 5.92 17.65 39.40
CA GLN A 404 6.57 18.31 38.27
C GLN A 404 5.56 18.89 37.28
N SER A 405 6.02 19.87 36.52
CA SER A 405 5.23 20.60 35.53
C SER A 405 5.55 20.10 34.12
N TYR A 406 4.52 19.73 33.36
CA TYR A 406 4.66 19.28 31.97
C TYR A 406 3.79 20.13 31.06
N THR A 407 4.35 20.59 29.94
CA THR A 407 3.60 21.29 28.89
C THR A 407 3.26 20.31 27.78
N LEU A 408 1.97 20.12 27.54
CA LEU A 408 1.43 19.20 26.56
C LEU A 408 0.89 20.00 25.36
N PRO A 409 1.43 19.84 24.15
CA PRO A 409 0.82 20.38 22.92
C PRO A 409 -0.64 19.94 22.74
N PRO A 410 -1.44 20.64 21.92
CA PRO A 410 -2.78 20.17 21.57
C PRO A 410 -2.71 18.79 20.92
N TRP A 411 -3.75 17.98 21.12
CA TRP A 411 -3.89 16.65 20.50
C TRP A 411 -2.60 15.80 20.57
N SER A 412 -2.05 15.65 21.79
CA SER A 412 -0.76 14.99 21.97
C SER A 412 -0.70 14.10 23.22
N VAL A 413 0.21 13.13 23.21
CA VAL A 413 0.56 12.31 24.37
C VAL A 413 2.06 12.42 24.63
N SER A 414 2.43 12.72 25.87
CA SER A 414 3.81 12.62 26.39
C SER A 414 4.01 11.28 27.08
N ILE A 415 5.11 10.58 26.77
CA ILE A 415 5.46 9.26 27.31
C ILE A 415 6.63 9.38 28.28
N LEU A 416 6.42 8.90 29.51
CA LEU A 416 7.37 8.96 30.62
C LEU A 416 7.65 7.53 31.13
N PRO A 417 8.70 6.85 30.63
CA PRO A 417 8.98 5.45 30.98
C PRO A 417 9.33 5.22 32.44
N ASP A 418 9.71 6.27 33.18
CA ASP A 418 10.08 6.29 34.60
C ASP A 418 9.11 7.14 35.45
N CYS A 419 7.94 7.52 34.88
CA CYS A 419 6.97 8.44 35.47
C CYS A 419 7.51 9.86 35.76
N ASN A 420 8.68 10.22 35.21
CA ASN A 420 9.38 11.45 35.57
C ASN A 420 9.90 12.24 34.36
N ASN A 421 10.60 11.58 33.44
CA ASN A 421 11.20 12.23 32.29
C ASN A 421 10.39 11.94 31.03
N THR A 422 9.94 12.98 30.34
CA THR A 422 9.34 12.80 29.01
C THR A 422 10.43 12.45 28.01
N VAL A 423 10.34 11.26 27.41
CA VAL A 423 11.29 10.84 26.36
C VAL A 423 10.73 11.07 24.96
N PHE A 424 9.41 11.18 24.83
CA PHE A 424 8.72 11.34 23.56
C PHE A 424 7.40 12.09 23.74
N ASN A 425 7.04 12.93 22.78
CA ASN A 425 5.69 13.48 22.64
C ASN A 425 5.22 13.36 21.19
N THR A 426 3.98 12.92 21.00
CA THR A 426 3.44 12.58 19.68
C THR A 426 3.38 13.76 18.70
N ALA A 427 3.35 15.00 19.20
CA ALA A 427 3.28 16.22 18.38
C ALA A 427 4.64 16.94 18.20
N LYS A 428 5.75 16.40 18.77
CA LYS A 428 7.09 16.96 18.62
C LYS A 428 7.93 16.08 17.67
N VAL A 429 7.82 16.35 16.38
CA VAL A 429 8.46 15.55 15.31
C VAL A 429 9.92 15.98 15.15
N GLY A 430 10.84 15.24 15.76
CA GLY A 430 12.29 15.50 15.66
C GLY A 430 12.97 14.85 14.44
N THR A 431 12.26 13.95 13.76
CA THR A 431 12.75 13.25 12.57
C THR A 431 12.73 14.19 11.35
N GLN A 432 13.73 14.07 10.48
CA GLN A 432 13.77 14.80 9.21
C GLN A 432 12.55 14.51 8.32
N THR A 433 12.22 15.43 7.42
CA THR A 433 11.34 15.19 6.27
C THR A 433 12.19 14.89 5.05
N SER A 434 11.76 13.94 4.21
CA SER A 434 12.43 13.64 2.94
C SER A 434 11.51 13.91 1.76
N ILE A 435 11.98 14.68 0.79
CA ILE A 435 11.27 14.95 -0.46
C ILE A 435 11.87 14.09 -1.56
N LYS A 436 11.00 13.29 -2.17
CA LYS A 436 11.35 12.41 -3.28
C LYS A 436 11.34 13.22 -4.56
N VAL A 437 12.30 12.93 -5.42
CA VAL A 437 12.40 13.47 -6.78
C VAL A 437 12.35 12.32 -7.75
N VAL A 438 11.66 12.53 -8.88
CA VAL A 438 11.50 11.56 -9.96
C VAL A 438 12.24 12.12 -11.16
N ASP A 439 13.49 11.69 -11.31
CA ASP A 439 14.42 12.24 -12.30
C ASP A 439 14.80 11.18 -13.36
N PHE A 440 15.25 11.69 -14.51
CA PHE A 440 16.11 10.96 -15.42
C PHE A 440 17.50 10.78 -14.78
N GLU A 441 18.28 9.78 -15.19
CA GLU A 441 19.58 9.50 -14.56
C GLU A 441 20.43 10.76 -14.29
N PRO A 442 21.10 10.88 -13.12
CA PRO A 442 22.16 11.85 -12.97
C PRO A 442 23.35 11.41 -13.83
N THR A 443 23.46 11.97 -15.04
CA THR A 443 24.58 11.68 -15.93
C THR A 443 25.90 12.13 -15.30
N THR A 444 26.87 11.22 -15.25
CA THR A 444 28.25 11.52 -14.86
C THR A 444 28.90 12.44 -15.88
N SER A 445 29.21 13.69 -15.54
CA SER A 445 30.33 14.38 -16.18
C SER A 445 31.05 15.34 -15.24
N SER A 446 32.35 15.10 -15.12
CA SER A 446 33.33 15.95 -14.45
C SER A 446 33.54 17.25 -15.22
N ALA A 447 33.28 18.42 -14.60
CA ALA A 447 33.94 19.66 -14.96
C ALA A 447 33.89 20.70 -13.83
N LYS A 448 35.05 21.32 -13.59
CA LYS A 448 35.33 22.36 -12.59
C LYS A 448 34.80 23.73 -13.02
N GLY A 449 34.39 24.55 -12.05
CA GLY A 449 34.67 25.99 -12.04
C GLY A 449 33.54 26.97 -12.34
N SER A 450 33.13 27.69 -11.29
CA SER A 450 32.76 29.12 -11.16
C SER A 450 31.80 29.84 -12.15
N ASP A 451 30.65 30.22 -11.58
CA ASP A 451 29.87 31.47 -11.75
C ASP A 451 29.05 31.69 -13.04
N PRO A 452 28.05 32.60 -13.03
CA PRO A 452 26.64 32.27 -13.26
C PRO A 452 26.15 32.76 -14.63
N GLU A 453 24.91 32.38 -14.98
CA GLU A 453 24.25 32.61 -16.27
C GLU A 453 24.81 31.81 -17.44
N HIS A 454 24.27 30.60 -17.67
CA HIS A 454 23.88 30.18 -19.01
C HIS A 454 22.89 29.00 -18.97
N LEU A 455 21.78 29.18 -19.67
CA LEU A 455 20.90 28.13 -20.17
C LEU A 455 21.72 26.99 -20.76
N MET A 456 21.67 25.81 -20.16
CA MET A 456 22.08 24.57 -20.81
C MET A 456 21.03 23.50 -20.54
N ILE A 457 20.21 23.28 -21.57
CA ILE A 457 19.49 22.03 -21.81
C ILE A 457 20.54 20.91 -21.73
N GLN A 458 20.60 20.21 -20.60
CA GLN A 458 21.39 18.99 -20.49
C GLN A 458 20.72 17.97 -21.40
N LYS A 459 21.41 17.56 -22.47
CA LYS A 459 20.94 16.52 -23.39
C LYS A 459 20.95 15.18 -22.66
N GLU A 460 19.81 14.82 -22.12
CA GLU A 460 19.45 13.49 -21.64
C GLU A 460 19.64 12.48 -22.77
N VAL A 461 20.29 11.34 -22.49
CA VAL A 461 20.23 10.19 -23.40
C VAL A 461 18.91 9.49 -23.10
N PRO A 462 17.97 9.40 -24.08
CA PRO A 462 16.71 8.73 -23.84
C PRO A 462 16.96 7.25 -23.53
N LEU A 463 16.54 6.79 -22.34
CA LEU A 463 16.60 5.37 -21.97
C LEU A 463 15.68 4.52 -22.87
N ILE A 464 14.61 5.14 -23.39
CA ILE A 464 13.64 4.52 -24.29
C ILE A 464 14.09 4.75 -25.74
N SER A 465 14.00 3.70 -26.55
CA SER A 465 14.17 3.79 -28.00
C SER A 465 13.17 4.75 -28.64
N GLU A 466 13.65 5.63 -29.52
CA GLU A 466 12.78 6.49 -30.35
C GLU A 466 11.87 5.67 -31.30
N SER A 467 12.22 4.39 -31.54
CA SER A 467 11.47 3.51 -32.43
C SER A 467 10.32 2.83 -31.71
N TRP A 468 9.11 3.37 -31.91
CA TRP A 468 7.87 2.76 -31.46
C TRP A 468 7.22 1.93 -32.57
N MET A 469 6.58 0.83 -32.19
CA MET A 469 5.72 0.05 -33.07
C MET A 469 4.28 0.11 -32.57
N THR A 470 3.34 0.01 -33.50
CA THR A 470 1.91 -0.01 -33.20
C THR A 470 1.20 -1.13 -33.92
N LEU A 471 0.14 -1.62 -33.28
CA LEU A 471 -0.82 -2.57 -33.82
C LEU A 471 -2.22 -2.14 -33.39
N LYS A 472 -3.11 -1.94 -34.36
CA LYS A 472 -4.50 -1.55 -34.08
C LYS A 472 -5.31 -2.76 -33.64
N GLU A 473 -5.99 -2.64 -32.49
CA GLU A 473 -6.89 -3.67 -32.01
C GLU A 473 -8.17 -3.68 -32.88
N PRO A 474 -8.64 -4.84 -33.37
CA PRO A 474 -9.90 -4.94 -34.11
C PRO A 474 -11.10 -4.58 -33.22
N ILE A 475 -12.11 -3.95 -33.84
CA ILE A 475 -13.38 -3.62 -33.17
C ILE A 475 -14.38 -4.76 -33.42
N GLY A 476 -14.95 -5.31 -32.35
CA GLY A 476 -15.96 -6.37 -32.41
C GLY A 476 -15.36 -7.78 -32.49
N VAL A 477 -15.97 -8.66 -33.31
CA VAL A 477 -15.52 -10.06 -33.44
C VAL A 477 -14.17 -10.13 -34.14
N TRP A 478 -13.21 -10.81 -33.52
CA TRP A 478 -11.85 -10.97 -34.06
C TRP A 478 -11.36 -12.41 -34.13
N GLY A 479 -12.03 -13.36 -33.45
CA GLY A 479 -11.64 -14.77 -33.42
C GLY A 479 -12.82 -15.72 -33.63
N ASP A 480 -12.50 -17.00 -33.86
CA ASP A 480 -13.50 -18.05 -34.15
C ASP A 480 -14.27 -18.51 -32.90
N ASP A 481 -13.73 -18.26 -31.70
CA ASP A 481 -14.35 -18.64 -30.41
C ASP A 481 -15.49 -17.68 -29.97
N ASN A 482 -16.02 -16.87 -30.89
CA ASN A 482 -17.21 -16.05 -30.64
C ASN A 482 -18.47 -16.92 -30.62
N PHE A 483 -19.51 -16.46 -29.91
CA PHE A 483 -20.77 -17.20 -29.84
C PHE A 483 -21.97 -16.27 -29.78
N THR A 484 -23.12 -16.73 -30.26
CA THR A 484 -24.37 -15.95 -30.28
C THR A 484 -25.42 -16.62 -29.39
N VAL A 485 -26.08 -15.83 -28.55
CA VAL A 485 -27.26 -16.26 -27.78
C VAL A 485 -28.41 -15.27 -27.92
N GLN A 486 -29.63 -15.74 -27.65
CA GLN A 486 -30.78 -14.85 -27.50
C GLN A 486 -30.75 -14.26 -26.09
N GLY A 487 -30.74 -12.94 -25.99
CA GLY A 487 -30.68 -12.22 -24.73
C GLY A 487 -29.28 -11.72 -24.34
N ILE A 488 -29.26 -10.79 -23.39
CA ILE A 488 -28.01 -10.25 -22.84
C ILE A 488 -27.49 -11.07 -21.65
N LEU A 489 -26.20 -11.41 -21.68
CA LEU A 489 -25.50 -12.15 -20.64
C LEU A 489 -24.70 -11.19 -19.74
N GLU A 490 -24.68 -11.50 -18.45
CA GLU A 490 -23.84 -10.81 -17.47
C GLU A 490 -22.35 -11.02 -17.77
N HIS A 491 -21.52 -9.99 -17.54
CA HIS A 491 -20.14 -9.96 -17.98
C HIS A 491 -19.32 -11.12 -17.40
N LEU A 492 -19.34 -11.30 -16.08
CA LEU A 492 -18.51 -12.30 -15.41
C LEU A 492 -18.99 -13.73 -15.68
N ASN A 493 -20.28 -13.93 -15.97
CA ASN A 493 -20.79 -15.22 -16.44
C ASN A 493 -20.10 -15.67 -17.73
N VAL A 494 -19.66 -14.73 -18.57
CA VAL A 494 -18.97 -15.00 -19.83
C VAL A 494 -17.45 -14.97 -19.65
N THR A 495 -16.89 -13.90 -19.09
CA THR A 495 -15.42 -13.72 -19.03
C THR A 495 -14.75 -14.53 -17.94
N LYS A 496 -15.49 -14.88 -16.88
CA LYS A 496 -14.94 -15.51 -15.67
C LYS A 496 -13.76 -14.74 -15.09
N ASP A 497 -13.74 -13.41 -15.26
CA ASP A 497 -12.66 -12.51 -14.83
C ASP A 497 -11.28 -12.88 -15.39
N LYS A 498 -11.23 -13.51 -16.57
CA LYS A 498 -9.96 -13.85 -17.26
C LYS A 498 -9.36 -12.66 -18.02
N THR A 499 -10.19 -11.67 -18.32
CA THR A 499 -9.89 -10.44 -19.04
C THR A 499 -10.84 -9.38 -18.51
N ASP A 500 -10.44 -8.11 -18.57
CA ASP A 500 -11.34 -7.01 -18.25
C ASP A 500 -12.40 -6.80 -19.33
N TYR A 501 -12.20 -7.30 -20.55
CA TYR A 501 -12.92 -6.86 -21.75
C TYR A 501 -13.94 -7.90 -22.25
N LEU A 502 -15.16 -7.43 -22.56
CA LEU A 502 -16.19 -8.22 -23.23
C LEU A 502 -16.94 -7.42 -24.29
N TRP A 503 -16.92 -7.92 -25.52
CA TRP A 503 -17.70 -7.38 -26.62
C TRP A 503 -19.09 -7.98 -26.67
N TYR A 504 -20.09 -7.12 -26.85
CA TYR A 504 -21.50 -7.44 -27.07
C TYR A 504 -21.94 -6.85 -28.40
N ILE A 505 -22.37 -7.68 -29.34
CA ILE A 505 -22.64 -7.26 -30.71
C ILE A 505 -24.04 -7.70 -31.12
N THR A 506 -24.85 -6.75 -31.58
CA THR A 506 -26.19 -7.02 -32.12
C THR A 506 -26.41 -6.22 -33.39
N ARG A 507 -27.47 -6.56 -34.14
CA ARG A 507 -27.85 -5.84 -35.37
C ARG A 507 -29.22 -5.24 -35.24
N VAL A 508 -29.33 -4.00 -35.71
CA VAL A 508 -30.57 -3.25 -35.72
C VAL A 508 -30.91 -2.89 -37.15
N HIS A 509 -32.11 -3.29 -37.59
CA HIS A 509 -32.62 -2.93 -38.90
C HIS A 509 -33.39 -1.60 -38.82
N VAL A 510 -33.06 -0.67 -39.71
CA VAL A 510 -33.73 0.64 -39.83
C VAL A 510 -34.41 0.72 -41.19
N SER A 511 -35.73 0.97 -41.18
CA SER A 511 -36.52 1.10 -42.40
C SER A 511 -36.46 2.52 -43.00
N ASP A 512 -36.88 2.66 -44.26
CA ASP A 512 -37.06 3.98 -44.89
C ASP A 512 -38.08 4.85 -44.15
N GLU A 513 -39.10 4.22 -43.57
CA GLU A 513 -40.14 4.91 -42.81
C GLU A 513 -39.60 5.48 -41.50
N ASP A 514 -38.64 4.80 -40.86
CA ASP A 514 -37.97 5.31 -39.65
C ASP A 514 -37.11 6.53 -39.98
N ILE A 515 -36.34 6.47 -41.06
CA ILE A 515 -35.51 7.59 -41.53
C ILE A 515 -36.40 8.80 -41.88
N ALA A 516 -37.51 8.58 -42.58
CA ALA A 516 -38.48 9.63 -42.89
C ALA A 516 -39.08 10.22 -41.61
N HIS A 517 -39.51 9.37 -40.67
CA HIS A 517 -40.04 9.79 -39.38
C HIS A 517 -39.06 10.67 -38.60
N TRP A 518 -37.78 10.30 -38.53
CA TRP A 518 -36.75 11.09 -37.85
C TRP A 518 -36.56 12.47 -38.45
N LYS A 519 -36.57 12.57 -39.79
CA LYS A 519 -36.44 13.85 -40.50
C LYS A 519 -37.68 14.72 -40.34
N GLU A 520 -38.87 14.14 -40.52
CA GLU A 520 -40.15 14.87 -40.48
C GLU A 520 -40.47 15.39 -39.07
N ASN A 521 -40.14 14.61 -38.03
CA ASN A 521 -40.50 14.92 -36.65
C ASN A 521 -39.30 15.43 -35.83
N THR A 522 -38.14 15.64 -36.46
CA THR A 522 -36.89 16.06 -35.79
C THR A 522 -36.53 15.14 -34.61
N VAL A 523 -36.79 13.84 -34.76
CA VAL A 523 -36.53 12.83 -33.72
C VAL A 523 -35.06 12.42 -33.79
N THR A 524 -34.42 12.35 -32.64
CA THR A 524 -33.05 11.88 -32.49
C THR A 524 -33.07 10.54 -31.78
N PRO A 525 -32.67 9.43 -32.44
CA PRO A 525 -32.63 8.12 -31.80
C PRO A 525 -31.63 8.07 -30.65
N LEU A 526 -32.02 7.42 -29.56
CA LEU A 526 -31.18 7.25 -28.37
C LEU A 526 -31.06 5.77 -28.03
N LEU A 527 -29.87 5.34 -27.64
CA LEU A 527 -29.63 4.09 -26.92
C LEU A 527 -29.77 4.36 -25.44
N LYS A 528 -30.67 3.64 -24.79
CA LYS A 528 -30.86 3.62 -23.34
C LYS A 528 -30.46 2.26 -22.78
N ILE A 529 -29.61 2.27 -21.77
CA ILE A 529 -29.22 1.09 -21.00
C ILE A 529 -29.58 1.40 -19.55
N ASP A 530 -30.52 0.65 -18.99
CA ASP A 530 -31.06 0.89 -17.64
C ASP A 530 -29.94 0.96 -16.60
N SER A 531 -28.96 0.06 -16.70
CA SER A 531 -27.83 0.03 -15.79
C SER A 531 -26.61 -0.67 -16.39
N MET A 532 -25.45 -0.02 -16.30
CA MET A 532 -24.15 -0.61 -16.58
C MET A 532 -23.18 -0.35 -15.43
N ARG A 533 -22.09 -1.13 -15.38
CA ARG A 533 -21.03 -0.93 -14.40
C ARG A 533 -19.65 -0.88 -15.04
N ASP A 534 -18.79 -0.10 -14.38
CA ASP A 534 -17.39 0.22 -14.62
C ASP A 534 -17.17 1.07 -15.86
N VAL A 535 -16.86 0.47 -17.01
CA VAL A 535 -16.59 1.23 -18.25
C VAL A 535 -17.33 0.61 -19.42
N LEU A 536 -17.86 1.47 -20.28
CA LEU A 536 -18.57 1.11 -21.50
C LEU A 536 -18.11 1.99 -22.67
N LEU A 537 -17.69 1.36 -23.77
CA LEU A 537 -17.51 2.01 -25.06
C LEU A 537 -18.60 1.57 -26.04
N ILE A 538 -19.20 2.52 -26.75
CA ILE A 538 -20.35 2.28 -27.63
C ILE A 538 -19.95 2.56 -29.07
N PHE A 539 -20.10 1.56 -29.93
CA PHE A 539 -19.79 1.65 -31.35
C PHE A 539 -21.03 1.40 -32.21
N ILE A 540 -21.16 2.18 -33.28
CA ILE A 540 -22.12 1.95 -34.36
C ILE A 540 -21.37 1.79 -35.67
N ASN A 541 -21.58 0.67 -36.37
CA ASN A 541 -20.93 0.37 -37.64
C ASN A 541 -19.39 0.53 -37.59
N GLY A 542 -18.78 0.11 -36.47
CA GLY A 542 -17.33 0.19 -36.22
C GLY A 542 -16.80 1.58 -35.84
N GLN A 543 -17.66 2.59 -35.65
CA GLN A 543 -17.25 3.93 -35.19
C GLN A 543 -17.63 4.14 -33.73
N LEU A 544 -16.69 4.62 -32.90
CA LEU A 544 -16.95 4.99 -31.52
C LEU A 544 -17.87 6.23 -31.49
N ILE A 545 -19.01 6.13 -30.82
CA ILE A 545 -20.00 7.22 -30.73
C ILE A 545 -20.18 7.76 -29.30
N GLY A 546 -19.68 7.04 -28.29
CA GLY A 546 -19.78 7.44 -26.91
C GLY A 546 -19.07 6.49 -25.97
N SER A 547 -18.82 6.97 -24.76
CA SER A 547 -18.23 6.21 -23.66
C SER A 547 -18.90 6.62 -22.35
N SER A 548 -18.96 5.71 -21.38
CA SER A 548 -19.41 6.01 -20.03
C SER A 548 -18.54 5.30 -19.01
N ASN A 549 -18.27 5.96 -17.88
CA ASN A 549 -17.50 5.45 -16.75
C ASN A 549 -18.31 5.67 -15.48
N SER A 550 -18.63 4.60 -14.78
CA SER A 550 -19.46 4.63 -13.58
C SER A 550 -18.67 4.76 -12.28
N LYS A 551 -17.33 4.75 -12.35
CA LYS A 551 -16.42 4.79 -11.19
C LYS A 551 -16.68 3.67 -10.16
N GLY A 552 -17.19 2.52 -10.60
CA GLY A 552 -17.51 1.39 -9.74
C GLY A 552 -18.99 1.27 -9.37
N ASP A 553 -19.84 2.22 -9.75
CA ASP A 553 -21.29 2.18 -9.45
C ASP A 553 -22.12 1.58 -10.60
N TRP A 554 -23.37 1.25 -10.32
CA TRP A 554 -24.35 0.87 -11.35
C TRP A 554 -25.10 2.12 -11.84
N VAL A 555 -24.91 2.51 -13.10
CA VAL A 555 -25.44 3.79 -13.65
C VAL A 555 -26.23 3.61 -14.95
N GLU A 556 -27.23 4.45 -15.17
CA GLU A 556 -27.97 4.53 -16.45
C GLU A 556 -27.07 5.13 -17.54
N VAL A 557 -27.20 4.64 -18.78
CA VAL A 557 -26.56 5.25 -19.95
C VAL A 557 -27.61 5.66 -20.97
N VAL A 558 -27.55 6.92 -21.38
CA VAL A 558 -28.35 7.48 -22.47
C VAL A 558 -27.40 8.08 -23.50
N GLN A 559 -27.34 7.48 -24.68
CA GLN A 559 -26.41 7.87 -25.75
C GLN A 559 -27.16 8.14 -27.05
N GLN A 560 -26.93 9.29 -27.67
CA GLN A 560 -27.44 9.56 -29.01
C GLN A 560 -26.75 8.66 -30.04
N VAL A 561 -27.52 8.08 -30.95
CA VAL A 561 -27.02 7.19 -32.00
C VAL A 561 -27.33 7.72 -33.40
N GLN A 562 -26.42 7.48 -34.35
CA GLN A 562 -26.63 7.80 -35.76
C GLN A 562 -26.72 6.50 -36.56
N LEU A 563 -27.94 6.12 -36.95
CA LEU A 563 -28.21 4.89 -37.70
C LEU A 563 -28.48 5.21 -39.17
N LYS A 564 -28.05 4.30 -40.05
CA LYS A 564 -28.27 4.38 -41.50
C LYS A 564 -29.42 3.46 -41.90
N GLN A 565 -30.02 3.71 -43.06
CA GLN A 565 -30.99 2.79 -43.66
C GLN A 565 -30.38 1.38 -43.80
N GLY A 566 -31.16 0.34 -43.47
CA GLY A 566 -30.72 -1.05 -43.50
C GLY A 566 -30.19 -1.55 -42.15
N TYR A 567 -29.33 -2.57 -42.19
CA TYR A 567 -28.73 -3.15 -40.98
C TYR A 567 -27.57 -2.29 -40.46
N ASN A 568 -27.60 -2.02 -39.16
CA ASN A 568 -26.54 -1.36 -38.42
C ASN A 568 -26.01 -2.31 -37.35
N ASP A 569 -24.70 -2.41 -37.23
CA ASP A 569 -24.06 -3.13 -36.14
C ASP A 569 -23.96 -2.21 -34.92
N LEU A 570 -24.56 -2.62 -33.81
CA LEU A 570 -24.36 -2.03 -32.49
C LEU A 570 -23.37 -2.92 -31.73
N MET A 571 -22.23 -2.35 -31.35
CA MET A 571 -21.20 -3.06 -30.59
C MET A 571 -20.94 -2.31 -29.29
N LEU A 572 -21.00 -3.02 -28.16
CA LEU A 572 -20.69 -2.50 -26.84
C LEU A 572 -19.44 -3.22 -26.34
N LEU A 573 -18.42 -2.48 -25.94
CA LEU A 573 -17.30 -3.01 -25.19
C LEU A 573 -17.53 -2.67 -23.72
N SER A 574 -17.86 -3.68 -22.92
CA SER A 574 -17.93 -3.57 -21.47
C SER A 574 -16.57 -3.93 -20.89
N GLU A 575 -16.17 -3.19 -19.87
CA GLU A 575 -14.92 -3.43 -19.17
C GLU A 575 -15.11 -3.40 -17.64
N THR A 576 -14.46 -4.33 -16.93
CA THR A 576 -14.34 -4.30 -15.47
C THR A 576 -13.06 -3.61 -15.01
N VAL A 577 -13.12 -2.75 -13.99
CA VAL A 577 -11.93 -2.12 -13.38
C VAL A 577 -11.72 -2.70 -11.98
N GLY A 578 -11.56 -4.03 -11.92
CA GLY A 578 -11.58 -4.80 -10.68
C GLY A 578 -13.00 -4.93 -10.08
N LEU A 579 -13.20 -5.98 -9.29
CA LEU A 579 -14.52 -6.38 -8.79
C LEU A 579 -14.79 -5.89 -7.37
N GLN A 580 -16.07 -5.69 -7.06
CA GLN A 580 -16.55 -5.32 -5.74
C GLN A 580 -15.93 -6.19 -4.64
N ASN A 581 -15.29 -5.55 -3.67
CA ASN A 581 -14.52 -6.22 -2.64
C ASN A 581 -15.14 -6.15 -1.23
N TYR A 582 -16.19 -5.33 -1.04
CA TYR A 582 -16.82 -5.12 0.26
C TYR A 582 -18.35 -5.08 0.17
N GLY A 583 -19.02 -5.67 1.17
CA GLY A 583 -20.48 -5.72 1.28
C GLY A 583 -21.05 -7.13 1.49
N ALA A 584 -22.36 -7.20 1.74
CA ALA A 584 -23.10 -8.46 1.75
C ALA A 584 -23.48 -8.89 0.32
N PHE A 585 -23.65 -10.19 0.10
CA PHE A 585 -24.07 -10.78 -1.18
C PHE A 585 -23.17 -10.41 -2.37
N LEU A 586 -21.85 -10.32 -2.15
CA LEU A 586 -20.86 -10.00 -3.19
C LEU A 586 -21.00 -10.86 -4.44
N GLU A 587 -21.37 -12.14 -4.29
CA GLU A 587 -21.57 -13.06 -5.41
C GLU A 587 -22.66 -12.63 -6.39
N LYS A 588 -23.61 -11.79 -5.96
CA LYS A 588 -24.75 -11.33 -6.74
C LYS A 588 -24.53 -9.99 -7.42
N ASP A 589 -23.45 -9.28 -7.10
CA ASP A 589 -23.24 -7.94 -7.61
C ASP A 589 -23.04 -7.96 -9.14
N GLY A 590 -22.08 -8.76 -9.63
CA GLY A 590 -21.82 -8.94 -11.06
C GLY A 590 -21.14 -7.73 -11.73
N ALA A 591 -21.05 -7.77 -13.06
CA ALA A 591 -20.55 -6.71 -13.93
C ALA A 591 -21.24 -6.71 -15.30
N GLY A 592 -20.99 -5.68 -16.10
CA GLY A 592 -21.62 -5.49 -17.42
C GLY A 592 -22.93 -4.75 -17.30
N PHE A 593 -24.04 -5.41 -17.68
CA PHE A 593 -25.36 -4.76 -17.82
C PHE A 593 -26.43 -5.39 -16.94
N LYS A 594 -27.33 -4.55 -16.42
CA LYS A 594 -28.56 -4.94 -15.71
C LYS A 594 -29.75 -4.18 -16.31
N GLY A 595 -30.93 -4.80 -16.27
CA GLY A 595 -32.15 -4.21 -16.81
C GLY A 595 -32.24 -4.30 -18.34
N HIS A 596 -32.92 -3.33 -18.95
CA HIS A 596 -33.21 -3.32 -20.37
C HIS A 596 -32.21 -2.50 -21.19
N ILE A 597 -32.01 -2.93 -22.44
CA ILE A 597 -31.36 -2.13 -23.48
C ILE A 597 -32.40 -1.79 -24.54
N THR A 598 -32.61 -0.50 -24.76
CA THR A 598 -33.69 0.01 -25.61
C THR A 598 -33.17 1.08 -26.58
N LEU A 599 -33.63 1.01 -27.82
CA LEU A 599 -33.45 2.08 -28.80
C LEU A 599 -34.75 2.87 -28.95
N THR A 600 -34.69 4.18 -28.72
CA THR A 600 -35.87 5.03 -28.73
C THR A 600 -36.04 5.81 -30.03
N GLY A 601 -37.25 6.27 -30.30
CA GLY A 601 -37.54 7.21 -31.39
C GLY A 601 -37.83 6.56 -32.74
N PHE A 602 -38.03 5.24 -32.80
CA PHE A 602 -38.49 4.54 -34.00
C PHE A 602 -39.98 4.80 -34.24
N LYS A 603 -40.41 4.75 -35.51
CA LYS A 603 -41.79 5.12 -35.91
C LYS A 603 -42.85 4.28 -35.22
N ASN A 604 -42.57 2.99 -35.03
CA ASN A 604 -43.50 2.02 -34.44
C ASN A 604 -43.30 1.83 -32.92
N GLY A 605 -42.66 2.79 -32.25
CA GLY A 605 -42.32 2.72 -30.83
C GLY A 605 -40.91 2.21 -30.59
N ASP A 606 -40.49 2.22 -29.33
CA ASP A 606 -39.13 1.88 -28.93
C ASP A 606 -38.79 0.41 -29.19
N VAL A 607 -37.56 0.15 -29.65
CA VAL A 607 -37.05 -1.19 -29.97
C VAL A 607 -36.30 -1.75 -28.77
N ASN A 608 -36.84 -2.80 -28.16
CA ASN A 608 -36.20 -3.47 -27.04
C ASN A 608 -35.15 -4.49 -27.54
N LEU A 609 -33.87 -4.22 -27.27
CA LEU A 609 -32.75 -5.05 -27.68
C LEU A 609 -32.38 -6.12 -26.64
N THR A 610 -32.96 -6.07 -25.44
CA THR A 610 -32.64 -6.97 -24.32
C THR A 610 -32.75 -8.44 -24.70
N TYR A 611 -33.73 -8.79 -25.53
CA TYR A 611 -34.02 -10.16 -25.98
C TYR A 611 -33.60 -10.43 -27.43
N SER A 612 -32.81 -9.53 -28.03
CA SER A 612 -32.26 -9.73 -29.37
C SER A 612 -31.16 -10.80 -29.38
N SER A 613 -30.75 -11.22 -30.57
CA SER A 613 -29.53 -12.03 -30.73
C SER A 613 -28.30 -11.16 -30.44
N TRP A 614 -27.51 -11.58 -29.46
CA TRP A 614 -26.23 -10.95 -29.09
C TRP A 614 -25.09 -11.92 -29.35
N THR A 615 -24.07 -11.44 -30.07
CA THR A 615 -22.82 -12.13 -30.32
C THR A 615 -21.75 -11.60 -29.37
N TYR A 616 -21.00 -12.51 -28.76
CA TYR A 616 -20.02 -12.22 -27.73
C TYR A 616 -18.61 -12.54 -28.22
N GLN A 617 -17.66 -11.68 -27.90
CA GLN A 617 -16.23 -11.93 -28.08
C GLN A 617 -15.53 -11.60 -26.76
N VAL A 618 -14.94 -12.62 -26.13
CA VAL A 618 -14.23 -12.48 -24.85
C VAL A 618 -12.84 -11.94 -25.10
N GLY A 619 -12.48 -10.88 -24.39
CA GLY A 619 -11.14 -10.28 -24.39
C GLY A 619 -10.76 -9.60 -25.70
N LEU A 620 -9.51 -9.18 -25.71
CA LEU A 620 -8.86 -8.53 -26.85
C LEU A 620 -8.02 -9.54 -27.62
N LYS A 621 -7.89 -9.33 -28.94
CA LYS A 621 -7.03 -10.13 -29.81
C LYS A 621 -5.59 -10.07 -29.33
N GLY A 622 -5.10 -8.90 -28.94
CA GLY A 622 -3.74 -8.75 -28.45
C GLY A 622 -3.47 -9.49 -27.13
N GLU A 623 -4.46 -9.61 -26.25
CA GLU A 623 -4.37 -10.45 -25.05
C GLU A 623 -4.25 -11.93 -25.42
N PHE A 624 -5.10 -12.40 -26.34
CA PHE A 624 -5.09 -13.79 -26.81
C PHE A 624 -3.78 -14.16 -27.52
N GLN A 625 -3.26 -13.24 -28.34
CA GLN A 625 -1.97 -13.38 -29.01
C GLN A 625 -0.77 -13.17 -28.07
N LYS A 626 -1.01 -12.77 -26.82
CA LYS A 626 0.03 -12.48 -25.82
C LYS A 626 1.10 -11.54 -26.35
N LEU A 627 0.69 -10.43 -26.95
CA LEU A 627 1.58 -9.45 -27.59
C LEU A 627 2.64 -8.86 -26.64
N TYR A 628 2.41 -8.98 -25.33
CA TYR A 628 3.32 -8.56 -24.26
C TYR A 628 4.45 -9.56 -23.97
N THR A 629 4.47 -10.74 -24.60
CA THR A 629 5.53 -11.74 -24.39
C THR A 629 6.72 -11.54 -25.34
N THR A 630 7.92 -11.88 -24.88
CA THR A 630 9.17 -11.73 -25.65
C THR A 630 9.32 -12.73 -26.80
N ASP A 631 8.50 -13.78 -26.83
CA ASP A 631 8.64 -14.88 -27.78
C ASP A 631 7.84 -14.65 -29.08
N ASN A 632 6.94 -13.66 -29.12
CA ASN A 632 5.98 -13.44 -30.21
C ASN A 632 6.33 -12.25 -31.14
N ASP A 633 7.59 -11.85 -31.19
CA ASP A 633 8.01 -10.58 -31.79
C ASP A 633 7.91 -10.53 -33.33
N GLU A 634 8.08 -11.68 -34.01
CA GLU A 634 8.14 -11.75 -35.48
C GLU A 634 6.80 -12.07 -36.18
N SER A 635 5.78 -12.55 -35.47
CA SER A 635 4.56 -13.13 -36.09
C SER A 635 3.29 -12.27 -36.02
N SER A 636 3.37 -11.06 -35.47
CA SER A 636 2.18 -10.34 -34.96
C SER A 636 1.70 -9.15 -35.82
N GLY A 637 2.36 -8.80 -36.92
CA GLY A 637 1.86 -7.77 -37.85
C GLY A 637 2.03 -6.32 -37.36
N TRP A 638 2.97 -6.09 -36.44
CA TRP A 638 3.37 -4.76 -35.99
C TRP A 638 3.85 -3.87 -37.14
N THR A 639 3.59 -2.57 -37.01
CA THR A 639 4.06 -1.56 -37.96
C THR A 639 4.77 -0.43 -37.23
N ASN A 640 5.73 0.23 -37.87
CA ASN A 640 6.42 1.37 -37.27
C ASN A 640 5.44 2.52 -37.04
N LEU A 641 5.45 3.08 -35.84
CA LEU A 641 4.65 4.23 -35.47
C LEU A 641 5.38 5.51 -35.91
N THR A 642 4.63 6.45 -36.49
CA THR A 642 5.11 7.80 -36.82
C THR A 642 4.26 8.83 -36.09
N HIS A 643 4.83 9.98 -35.71
CA HIS A 643 4.11 11.05 -34.99
C HIS A 643 2.78 11.48 -35.64
N GLU A 644 2.68 11.45 -36.98
CA GLU A 644 1.46 11.85 -37.71
C GLU A 644 0.34 10.77 -37.71
N LYS A 645 0.64 9.55 -37.25
CA LYS A 645 -0.25 8.38 -37.36
C LYS A 645 -0.55 7.72 -36.02
N VAL A 646 -0.44 8.45 -34.91
CA VAL A 646 -0.83 7.94 -33.59
C VAL A 646 -2.31 7.57 -33.62
N PRO A 647 -2.67 6.28 -33.44
CA PRO A 647 -4.06 5.86 -33.41
C PRO A 647 -4.86 6.57 -32.31
N SER A 648 -6.14 6.78 -32.59
CA SER A 648 -7.02 7.54 -31.68
C SER A 648 -7.54 6.73 -30.49
N ILE A 649 -7.72 5.41 -30.63
CA ILE A 649 -8.26 4.50 -29.60
C ILE A 649 -7.81 3.05 -29.86
N LEU A 650 -7.95 2.18 -28.86
CA LEU A 650 -7.81 0.71 -28.93
C LEU A 650 -6.58 0.28 -29.75
N SER A 651 -5.40 0.54 -29.23
CA SER A 651 -4.15 0.27 -29.93
C SER A 651 -3.09 -0.27 -29.00
N TRP A 652 -2.32 -1.22 -29.52
CA TRP A 652 -1.14 -1.74 -28.86
C TRP A 652 0.08 -0.94 -29.30
N TYR A 653 0.95 -0.66 -28.34
CA TYR A 653 2.26 -0.06 -28.56
C TYR A 653 3.34 -0.96 -27.99
N LYS A 654 4.49 -0.99 -28.64
CA LYS A 654 5.71 -1.57 -28.05
C LYS A 654 6.94 -0.75 -28.38
N THR A 655 7.90 -0.80 -27.48
CA THR A 655 9.25 -0.25 -27.63
C THR A 655 10.22 -1.03 -26.76
N TYR A 656 11.50 -0.67 -26.83
CA TYR A 656 12.57 -1.21 -26.00
C TYR A 656 13.24 -0.09 -25.21
N PHE A 657 13.74 -0.42 -24.02
CA PHE A 657 14.48 0.52 -23.19
C PHE A 657 15.60 -0.16 -22.38
N ASP A 658 16.63 0.62 -22.07
CA ASP A 658 17.70 0.18 -21.19
C ASP A 658 17.36 0.42 -19.72
N SER A 659 17.77 -0.49 -18.84
CA SER A 659 17.50 -0.29 -17.41
C SER A 659 18.28 0.92 -16.92
N PRO A 660 17.64 1.88 -16.21
CA PRO A 660 18.37 2.96 -15.59
C PRO A 660 19.37 2.40 -14.56
N GLY A 661 20.52 3.06 -14.46
CA GLY A 661 21.57 2.76 -13.51
C GLY A 661 21.15 2.94 -12.05
N GLY A 662 22.11 2.69 -11.15
CA GLY A 662 21.90 2.84 -9.71
C GLY A 662 21.00 1.77 -9.08
N LYS A 663 20.57 2.02 -7.84
CA LYS A 663 19.76 1.10 -7.02
C LYS A 663 18.36 1.62 -6.70
N GLY A 664 18.09 2.91 -6.96
CA GLY A 664 16.80 3.55 -6.64
C GLY A 664 15.63 2.96 -7.42
N PRO A 665 14.39 2.95 -6.92
CA PRO A 665 13.25 2.36 -7.62
C PRO A 665 13.04 2.89 -9.05
N VAL A 666 12.39 2.10 -9.91
CA VAL A 666 12.13 2.45 -11.32
C VAL A 666 10.64 2.60 -11.55
N VAL A 667 10.26 3.62 -12.32
CA VAL A 667 8.88 3.89 -12.73
C VAL A 667 8.79 4.16 -14.22
N VAL A 668 7.63 3.85 -14.81
CA VAL A 668 7.24 4.37 -16.13
C VAL A 668 6.29 5.54 -15.90
N ASP A 669 6.60 6.67 -16.51
CA ASP A 669 5.74 7.85 -16.57
C ASP A 669 4.79 7.71 -17.76
N LEU A 670 3.51 7.55 -17.47
CA LEU A 670 2.43 7.41 -18.45
C LEU A 670 1.52 8.64 -18.47
N SER A 671 2.02 9.81 -18.04
CA SER A 671 1.24 11.06 -18.02
C SER A 671 0.72 11.51 -19.40
N SER A 672 1.39 11.12 -20.48
CA SER A 672 0.98 11.40 -21.87
C SER A 672 -0.06 10.42 -22.43
N MET A 673 -0.41 9.39 -21.64
CA MET A 673 -1.31 8.32 -22.07
C MET A 673 -2.72 8.52 -21.52
N GLY A 674 -3.67 7.71 -21.99
CA GLY A 674 -5.06 7.79 -21.58
C GLY A 674 -5.40 6.74 -20.53
N LYS A 675 -5.74 5.54 -20.99
CA LYS A 675 -6.18 4.43 -20.15
C LYS A 675 -5.76 3.10 -20.77
N GLY A 676 -5.37 2.14 -19.95
CA GLY A 676 -5.19 0.77 -20.41
C GLY A 676 -4.32 -0.07 -19.49
N GLU A 677 -3.49 -0.93 -20.07
CA GLU A 677 -2.63 -1.87 -19.35
C GLU A 677 -1.20 -1.82 -19.88
N ALA A 678 -0.22 -2.06 -19.00
CA ALA A 678 1.19 -2.05 -19.36
C ALA A 678 1.94 -3.28 -18.85
N TRP A 679 2.95 -3.70 -19.63
CA TRP A 679 3.84 -4.81 -19.35
C TRP A 679 5.30 -4.45 -19.58
N VAL A 680 6.17 -4.96 -18.72
CA VAL A 680 7.64 -4.92 -18.90
C VAL A 680 8.16 -6.35 -18.90
N ASN A 681 8.81 -6.76 -20.00
CA ASN A 681 9.34 -8.12 -20.19
C ASN A 681 8.27 -9.21 -19.94
N GLY A 682 7.02 -8.96 -20.34
CA GLY A 682 5.89 -9.87 -20.10
C GLY A 682 5.31 -9.83 -18.68
N HIS A 683 5.91 -9.09 -17.75
CA HIS A 683 5.31 -8.85 -16.43
C HIS A 683 4.31 -7.70 -16.50
N HIS A 684 3.06 -7.99 -16.15
CA HIS A 684 1.99 -7.00 -16.10
C HIS A 684 2.20 -6.05 -14.91
N ILE A 685 2.57 -4.79 -15.17
CA ILE A 685 2.89 -3.80 -14.14
C ILE A 685 1.63 -3.16 -13.54
N GLY A 686 0.52 -3.18 -14.27
CA GLY A 686 -0.81 -2.86 -13.75
C GLY A 686 -1.67 -2.15 -14.79
N ARG A 687 -2.86 -1.74 -14.39
CA ARG A 687 -3.70 -0.83 -15.18
C ARG A 687 -3.15 0.60 -15.07
N TYR A 688 -3.31 1.41 -16.09
CA TYR A 688 -3.03 2.84 -16.02
C TYR A 688 -4.25 3.65 -16.44
N TRP A 689 -4.43 4.82 -15.83
CA TRP A 689 -5.49 5.74 -16.19
C TRP A 689 -5.18 7.17 -15.73
N THR A 690 -5.07 8.11 -16.66
CA THR A 690 -4.76 9.51 -16.39
C THR A 690 -6.01 10.33 -15.99
N LEU A 691 -6.93 9.73 -15.25
CA LEU A 691 -8.13 10.41 -14.76
C LEU A 691 -7.75 11.41 -13.65
N ALA A 692 -8.14 12.67 -13.83
CA ALA A 692 -7.84 13.74 -12.87
C ALA A 692 -8.74 13.71 -11.63
N ALA A 693 -8.15 14.02 -10.49
CA ALA A 693 -8.88 14.33 -9.26
C ALA A 693 -9.65 15.65 -9.41
N PRO A 694 -10.72 15.88 -8.60
CA PRO A 694 -11.38 17.18 -8.53
C PRO A 694 -10.40 18.32 -8.23
N GLU A 695 -10.70 19.54 -8.72
CA GLU A 695 -9.85 20.72 -8.53
C GLU A 695 -9.88 21.26 -7.08
N ASP A 696 -10.96 21.00 -6.35
CA ASP A 696 -11.21 21.47 -4.99
C ASP A 696 -10.97 20.36 -3.94
N GLY A 697 -10.98 20.71 -2.65
CA GLY A 697 -10.93 19.75 -1.54
C GLY A 697 -9.53 19.43 -0.99
N CYS A 698 -8.46 19.86 -1.65
CA CYS A 698 -7.11 19.79 -1.11
C CYS A 698 -6.79 21.03 -0.29
N GLN A 699 -6.26 20.82 0.91
CA GLN A 699 -5.83 21.90 1.80
C GLN A 699 -4.38 22.30 1.50
N GLU A 700 -4.04 23.59 1.61
CA GLU A 700 -2.65 24.04 1.47
C GLU A 700 -1.73 23.47 2.57
N THR A 701 -2.29 23.36 3.79
CA THR A 701 -1.63 22.81 4.97
C THR A 701 -2.58 21.87 5.69
N CYS A 702 -2.13 20.65 5.98
CA CYS A 702 -2.87 19.68 6.77
C CYS A 702 -2.64 19.92 8.27
N ASP A 703 -3.69 20.11 9.04
CA ASP A 703 -3.61 20.23 10.51
C ASP A 703 -3.76 18.84 11.16
N TYR A 704 -2.74 18.40 11.91
CA TYR A 704 -2.78 17.12 12.61
C TYR A 704 -3.80 17.10 13.75
N ARG A 705 -4.18 18.26 14.30
CA ARG A 705 -4.97 18.33 15.54
C ARG A 705 -6.41 17.94 15.33
N GLY A 706 -6.97 17.23 16.31
CA GLY A 706 -8.36 16.77 16.30
C GLY A 706 -8.58 15.51 15.48
N SER A 707 -9.78 14.95 15.59
CA SER A 707 -10.11 13.65 14.99
C SER A 707 -9.86 13.63 13.47
N TYR A 708 -9.28 12.54 12.98
CA TYR A 708 -8.95 12.31 11.56
C TYR A 708 -10.05 11.53 10.83
N ASN A 709 -10.21 11.81 9.55
CA ASN A 709 -10.90 11.00 8.55
C ASN A 709 -10.19 11.16 7.19
N SER A 710 -10.46 10.28 6.23
CA SER A 710 -9.79 10.26 4.91
C SER A 710 -9.95 11.53 4.07
N ASP A 711 -10.94 12.37 4.37
CA ASP A 711 -11.17 13.65 3.68
C ASP A 711 -10.50 14.83 4.37
N LYS A 712 -9.96 14.64 5.59
CA LYS A 712 -9.36 15.72 6.38
C LYS A 712 -8.14 16.31 5.69
N CYS A 713 -7.30 15.46 5.10
CA CYS A 713 -6.06 15.87 4.46
C CYS A 713 -5.88 15.14 3.14
N GLN A 714 -6.12 15.88 2.06
CA GLN A 714 -6.09 15.38 0.69
C GLN A 714 -5.12 16.22 -0.14
N THR A 715 -4.46 15.56 -1.08
CA THR A 715 -3.49 16.17 -2.00
C THR A 715 -3.81 15.79 -3.45
N ASN A 716 -3.04 16.32 -4.40
CA ASN A 716 -3.14 16.03 -5.83
C ASN A 716 -4.43 16.51 -6.54
N CYS A 717 -5.10 17.55 -6.04
CA CYS A 717 -6.28 18.12 -6.70
C CYS A 717 -5.94 18.69 -8.09
N GLY A 718 -6.88 18.51 -9.03
CA GLY A 718 -6.75 18.95 -10.43
C GLY A 718 -5.70 18.22 -11.25
N LYS A 719 -5.07 17.17 -10.70
CA LYS A 719 -4.01 16.39 -11.36
C LYS A 719 -4.47 14.94 -11.58
N PRO A 720 -3.91 14.21 -12.57
CA PRO A 720 -4.15 12.78 -12.71
C PRO A 720 -3.81 12.04 -11.42
N THR A 721 -4.69 11.13 -11.00
CA THR A 721 -4.54 10.42 -9.71
C THR A 721 -3.26 9.59 -9.65
N GLN A 722 -2.86 8.96 -10.76
CA GLN A 722 -1.60 8.22 -10.88
C GLN A 722 -1.00 8.38 -12.28
N ILE A 723 0.27 8.79 -12.34
CA ILE A 723 1.04 8.93 -13.58
C ILE A 723 2.31 8.06 -13.60
N TRP A 724 2.82 7.69 -12.42
CA TRP A 724 3.98 6.84 -12.27
C TRP A 724 3.56 5.42 -11.94
N TYR A 725 4.12 4.47 -12.68
CA TYR A 725 3.79 3.05 -12.58
C TYR A 725 5.04 2.28 -12.22
N HIS A 726 5.03 1.66 -11.04
CA HIS A 726 6.17 0.94 -10.47
C HIS A 726 6.61 -0.23 -11.35
N VAL A 727 7.90 -0.24 -11.70
CA VAL A 727 8.58 -1.39 -12.31
C VAL A 727 9.61 -1.95 -11.33
N PRO A 728 9.36 -3.11 -10.71
CA PRO A 728 10.34 -3.75 -9.86
C PRO A 728 11.64 -3.99 -10.60
N ARG A 729 12.77 -3.58 -10.02
CA ARG A 729 14.10 -3.79 -10.62
C ARG A 729 14.40 -5.24 -10.96
N SER A 730 13.82 -6.20 -10.21
CA SER A 730 13.98 -7.62 -10.47
C SER A 730 13.32 -8.11 -11.76
N TRP A 731 12.48 -7.29 -12.41
CA TRP A 731 11.88 -7.57 -13.72
C TRP A 731 12.69 -6.98 -14.89
N LEU A 732 13.74 -6.21 -14.59
CA LEU A 732 14.57 -5.57 -15.59
C LEU A 732 15.81 -6.40 -15.93
N ARG A 733 16.20 -6.33 -17.20
CA ARG A 733 17.48 -6.72 -17.77
C ARG A 733 18.35 -5.47 -17.93
N PRO A 734 19.69 -5.60 -18.06
CA PRO A 734 20.56 -4.44 -18.27
C PRO A 734 20.16 -3.59 -19.48
N SER A 735 19.85 -4.23 -20.61
CA SER A 735 19.40 -3.59 -21.85
C SER A 735 18.20 -4.33 -22.45
N ASP A 736 17.63 -3.77 -23.51
CA ASP A 736 16.62 -4.41 -24.37
C ASP A 736 15.38 -4.90 -23.59
N ASN A 737 14.92 -4.11 -22.62
CA ASN A 737 13.68 -4.38 -21.91
C ASN A 737 12.50 -4.06 -22.80
N LEU A 738 11.62 -5.05 -23.01
CA LEU A 738 10.41 -4.87 -23.81
C LEU A 738 9.35 -4.15 -22.97
N LEU A 739 8.91 -2.97 -23.42
CA LEU A 739 7.74 -2.28 -22.89
C LEU A 739 6.59 -2.45 -23.88
N VAL A 740 5.46 -2.99 -23.41
CA VAL A 740 4.22 -3.12 -24.19
C VAL A 740 3.09 -2.42 -23.46
N LEU A 741 2.27 -1.68 -24.19
CA LEU A 741 1.07 -1.03 -23.69
C LEU A 741 -0.12 -1.43 -24.56
N PHE A 742 -1.27 -1.64 -23.93
CA PHE A 742 -2.56 -1.53 -24.58
C PHE A 742 -3.16 -0.17 -24.18
N GLU A 743 -3.41 0.71 -25.15
CA GLU A 743 -4.02 2.03 -24.97
C GLU A 743 -5.45 2.04 -25.52
N GLU A 744 -6.39 2.29 -24.63
CA GLU A 744 -7.82 2.23 -24.89
C GLU A 744 -8.38 3.53 -25.46
N THR A 745 -8.00 4.66 -24.86
CA THR A 745 -8.67 5.97 -25.06
C THR A 745 -7.89 6.94 -25.93
N GLY A 746 -6.62 6.64 -26.21
CA GLY A 746 -5.71 7.48 -26.98
C GLY A 746 -4.68 8.17 -26.08
N GLY A 747 -3.44 8.26 -26.57
CA GLY A 747 -2.30 8.80 -25.83
C GLY A 747 -1.09 8.92 -26.74
N ASN A 748 -0.10 9.74 -26.34
CA ASN A 748 1.13 9.92 -27.11
C ASN A 748 2.27 9.05 -26.53
N PRO A 749 2.59 7.90 -27.14
CA PRO A 749 3.63 7.01 -26.62
C PRO A 749 5.05 7.60 -26.72
N PHE A 750 5.28 8.58 -27.60
CA PHE A 750 6.59 9.21 -27.75
C PHE A 750 7.00 10.08 -26.55
N GLU A 751 6.06 10.42 -25.67
CA GLU A 751 6.30 11.20 -24.44
C GLU A 751 6.44 10.31 -23.20
N ILE A 752 6.25 8.98 -23.33
CA ILE A 752 6.50 8.03 -22.25
C ILE A 752 7.98 8.10 -21.86
N SER A 753 8.26 8.02 -20.57
CA SER A 753 9.62 7.97 -20.04
C SER A 753 9.79 6.94 -18.93
N VAL A 754 11.00 6.40 -18.82
CA VAL A 754 11.43 5.56 -17.68
C VAL A 754 12.28 6.42 -16.77
N LYS A 755 11.93 6.47 -15.49
CA LYS A 755 12.56 7.33 -14.48
C LYS A 755 12.96 6.54 -13.25
N THR A 756 13.84 7.11 -12.44
CA THR A 756 14.16 6.59 -11.11
C THR A 756 13.60 7.48 -10.02
N VAL A 757 13.19 6.87 -8.91
CA VAL A 757 12.76 7.57 -7.70
C VAL A 757 13.92 7.60 -6.72
N SER A 758 14.21 8.77 -6.14
CA SER A 758 15.21 8.90 -5.07
C SER A 758 14.86 10.05 -4.13
N VAL A 759 15.45 10.09 -2.94
CA VAL A 759 15.35 11.25 -2.05
C VAL A 759 16.33 12.33 -2.49
N GLY A 760 15.80 13.46 -2.98
CA GLY A 760 16.63 14.58 -3.44
C GLY A 760 16.85 15.66 -2.37
N THR A 761 15.83 15.94 -1.53
CA THR A 761 15.93 16.96 -0.48
C THR A 761 15.58 16.37 0.87
N VAL A 762 16.38 16.68 1.88
CA VAL A 762 16.12 16.34 3.28
C VAL A 762 16.04 17.61 4.11
N CYS A 763 15.05 17.68 5.00
CA CYS A 763 14.79 18.85 5.83
C CYS A 763 14.69 18.45 7.29
N ALA A 764 15.20 19.27 8.20
CA ALA A 764 15.02 19.06 9.63
C ALA A 764 14.43 20.32 10.29
N HIS A 765 13.61 20.13 11.33
CA HIS A 765 12.97 21.21 12.07
C HIS A 765 12.83 20.84 13.54
N VAL A 766 13.80 21.24 14.37
CA VAL A 766 13.93 20.79 15.78
C VAL A 766 14.06 22.00 16.70
N SER A 767 13.25 22.08 17.75
CA SER A 767 13.24 23.19 18.71
C SER A 767 14.02 22.87 19.99
N GLU A 768 14.51 23.88 20.71
CA GLU A 768 15.22 23.73 21.98
C GLU A 768 14.39 23.07 23.09
N ASP A 769 13.06 23.15 23.00
CA ASP A 769 12.15 22.53 23.95
C ASP A 769 11.78 21.08 23.58
N TYR A 770 12.42 20.51 22.54
CA TYR A 770 12.29 19.08 22.21
C TYR A 770 13.11 18.22 23.18
N TYR A 771 12.81 16.92 23.19
CA TYR A 771 13.51 15.95 24.02
C TYR A 771 14.72 15.37 23.27
N PRO A 772 15.74 14.85 23.97
CA PRO A 772 16.81 14.10 23.33
C PRO A 772 16.27 12.88 22.58
N PRO A 773 16.97 12.39 21.54
CA PRO A 773 16.59 11.18 20.84
C PRO A 773 16.32 10.01 21.79
N VAL A 774 15.23 9.27 21.55
CA VAL A 774 14.82 8.14 22.41
C VAL A 774 15.92 7.07 22.51
N SER A 775 16.75 6.94 21.48
CA SER A 775 17.92 6.06 21.42
C SER A 775 18.98 6.30 22.51
N MET A 776 18.99 7.48 23.14
CA MET A 776 19.91 7.80 24.24
C MET A 776 19.44 7.28 25.61
N TRP A 777 18.21 6.80 25.71
CA TRP A 777 17.62 6.29 26.94
C TRP A 777 17.83 4.78 27.09
N SER A 778 18.24 4.32 28.27
CA SER A 778 18.38 2.89 28.57
C SER A 778 17.96 2.55 30.01
N HIS A 779 17.54 1.31 30.22
CA HIS A 779 17.06 0.85 31.53
C HIS A 779 18.13 0.88 32.64
N SER A 780 19.41 0.80 32.30
CA SER A 780 20.51 0.89 33.27
C SER A 780 20.89 2.34 33.61
N ASN A 781 20.48 3.30 32.79
CA ASN A 781 20.87 4.71 32.89
C ASN A 781 19.84 5.59 33.61
N TYR A 782 18.85 5.00 34.32
CA TYR A 782 17.96 5.76 35.22
C TYR A 782 18.70 6.39 36.44
N ILE A 783 20.03 6.38 36.44
CA ILE A 783 20.89 6.96 37.46
C ILE A 783 21.62 8.19 36.88
N ASN A 784 21.21 9.37 37.35
CA ASN A 784 21.92 10.66 37.27
C ASN A 784 22.24 11.23 35.88
N ALA A 785 21.23 11.67 35.13
CA ALA A 785 21.42 12.70 34.11
C ALA A 785 21.19 14.11 34.71
N ALA A 786 22.07 14.51 35.62
CA ALA A 786 22.19 15.91 36.06
C ALA A 786 22.92 16.79 35.02
N GLY A 787 23.25 16.24 33.85
CA GLY A 787 23.76 16.99 32.69
C GLY A 787 22.59 17.41 31.79
N LYS A 788 22.56 18.69 31.40
CA LYS A 788 21.54 19.24 30.47
C LYS A 788 21.41 18.33 29.23
N MET A 789 20.30 17.62 29.17
CA MET A 789 19.92 16.78 28.05
C MET A 789 19.32 17.68 26.97
N GLU A 790 20.12 18.05 25.98
CA GLU A 790 19.74 18.99 24.92
C GLU A 790 19.24 18.22 23.67
N PRO A 791 18.26 18.75 22.93
CA PRO A 791 17.77 18.12 21.70
C PRO A 791 18.85 18.05 20.63
N VAL A 792 18.77 17.02 19.80
CA VAL A 792 19.70 16.78 18.69
C VAL A 792 18.91 16.70 17.40
N MET A 793 19.34 17.46 16.40
CA MET A 793 18.88 17.33 15.03
C MET A 793 19.74 16.27 14.35
N GLU A 794 19.09 15.29 13.72
CA GLU A 794 19.75 14.27 12.89
C GLU A 794 19.31 14.41 11.44
N MET A 795 20.26 14.30 10.52
CA MET A 795 20.00 14.29 9.08
C MET A 795 20.77 13.14 8.42
N GLN A 796 20.10 12.45 7.50
CA GLN A 796 20.61 11.29 6.79
C GLN A 796 20.03 11.25 5.36
N CYS A 797 20.89 11.09 4.36
CA CYS A 797 20.48 10.76 2.99
C CYS A 797 20.30 9.23 2.83
N GLU A 798 19.62 8.81 1.77
CA GLU A 798 19.50 7.39 1.43
C GLU A 798 20.87 6.70 1.27
N ASP A 799 20.91 5.39 1.47
CA ASP A 799 22.14 4.62 1.33
C ASP A 799 22.76 4.80 -0.06
N GLY A 800 24.05 5.15 -0.09
CA GLY A 800 24.76 5.49 -1.32
C GLY A 800 24.67 6.97 -1.73
N TYR A 801 23.97 7.80 -0.96
CA TYR A 801 23.92 9.25 -1.13
C TYR A 801 24.65 9.98 0.00
N ILE A 802 25.11 11.19 -0.27
CA ILE A 802 25.69 12.11 0.71
C ILE A 802 24.92 13.43 0.70
N ILE A 803 25.00 14.14 1.82
CA ILE A 803 24.56 15.53 1.91
C ILE A 803 25.55 16.35 1.08
N ALA A 804 25.12 16.80 -0.09
CA ALA A 804 25.94 17.51 -1.06
C ALA A 804 26.11 18.98 -0.67
N SER A 805 25.02 19.61 -0.24
CA SER A 805 24.97 21.02 0.14
C SER A 805 23.89 21.29 1.18
N ILE A 806 24.12 22.30 2.03
CA ILE A 806 23.08 22.92 2.86
C ILE A 806 22.48 24.10 2.10
N GLU A 807 21.24 23.97 1.65
CA GLU A 807 20.52 24.99 0.87
C GLU A 807 19.89 26.07 1.78
N PHE A 808 19.50 25.69 3.00
CA PHE A 808 18.98 26.61 4.01
C PHE A 808 19.37 26.14 5.41
N ALA A 809 19.70 27.07 6.30
CA ALA A 809 19.83 26.79 7.73
C ALA A 809 19.50 28.04 8.55
N SER A 810 18.65 27.88 9.56
CA SER A 810 18.32 28.96 10.50
C SER A 810 18.06 28.41 11.89
N TYR A 811 18.88 28.83 12.84
CA TYR A 811 18.61 28.67 14.27
C TYR A 811 18.07 29.98 14.85
N GLY A 812 16.83 29.98 15.31
CA GLY A 812 16.12 31.16 15.78
C GLY A 812 14.61 30.97 15.72
N THR A 813 13.89 31.82 14.98
CA THR A 813 12.42 31.68 14.79
C THR A 813 12.06 31.45 13.31
N PRO A 814 12.63 30.43 12.63
CA PRO A 814 12.33 30.17 11.22
C PRO A 814 10.83 29.92 10.99
N GLN A 815 10.38 30.17 9.77
CA GLN A 815 8.98 29.96 9.35
C GLN A 815 8.93 29.11 8.08
N GLY A 816 7.77 28.51 7.82
CA GLY A 816 7.52 27.73 6.61
C GLY A 816 7.69 26.22 6.82
N ARG A 817 7.85 25.51 5.70
CA ARG A 817 7.98 24.05 5.65
C ARG A 817 9.14 23.67 4.74
N CYS A 818 9.48 22.38 4.69
CA CYS A 818 10.49 21.86 3.76
C CYS A 818 10.25 22.37 2.32
N GLN A 819 11.31 22.80 1.62
CA GLN A 819 11.30 23.50 0.31
C GLN A 819 10.73 24.93 0.31
N ALA A 820 10.30 25.44 1.46
CA ALA A 820 9.71 26.76 1.60
C ALA A 820 10.05 27.39 2.97
N PHE A 821 11.23 27.09 3.52
CA PHE A 821 11.68 27.72 4.75
C PHE A 821 12.10 29.18 4.52
N SER A 822 11.91 29.99 5.55
CA SER A 822 12.34 31.38 5.57
C SER A 822 12.93 31.74 6.93
N THR A 823 13.91 32.64 6.92
CA THR A 823 14.47 33.20 8.16
C THR A 823 13.42 34.04 8.86
N GLY A 824 13.24 33.85 10.16
CA GLY A 824 12.41 34.74 10.97
C GLY A 824 13.17 35.98 11.47
N ASN A 825 12.49 36.75 12.32
CA ASN A 825 13.06 37.95 12.94
C ASN A 825 14.22 37.65 13.90
N CYS A 826 14.31 36.42 14.41
CA CYS A 826 15.45 35.92 15.17
C CYS A 826 16.18 34.85 14.34
N HIS A 827 17.50 35.01 14.17
CA HIS A 827 18.35 34.10 13.43
C HIS A 827 19.82 34.24 13.87
N ALA A 828 20.50 33.12 14.10
CA ALA A 828 21.95 33.07 14.33
C ALA A 828 22.70 33.06 12.99
N PRO A 829 23.51 34.09 12.66
CA PRO A 829 24.21 34.20 11.37
C PRO A 829 25.21 33.06 11.08
N THR A 830 25.62 32.32 12.10
CA THR A 830 26.54 31.18 12.00
C THR A 830 25.86 29.87 11.60
N SER A 831 24.52 29.82 11.56
CA SER A 831 23.73 28.60 11.32
C SER A 831 24.23 27.80 10.12
N SER A 832 24.29 28.40 8.93
CA SER A 832 24.71 27.70 7.71
C SER A 832 26.15 27.20 7.79
N SER A 833 27.08 27.99 8.34
CA SER A 833 28.49 27.59 8.44
C SER A 833 28.71 26.39 9.38
N ILE A 834 27.95 26.32 10.47
CA ILE A 834 28.00 25.22 11.43
C ILE A 834 27.46 23.94 10.77
N LEU A 835 26.31 24.03 10.11
CA LEU A 835 25.67 22.89 9.46
C LEU A 835 26.49 22.37 8.28
N SER A 836 27.01 23.27 7.43
CA SER A 836 27.85 22.88 6.28
C SER A 836 29.06 22.08 6.74
N LYS A 837 29.77 22.58 7.77
CA LYS A 837 30.92 21.88 8.37
C LYS A 837 30.55 20.54 9.02
N ALA A 838 29.36 20.43 9.59
CA ALA A 838 28.92 19.22 10.27
C ALA A 838 28.46 18.14 9.28
N CYS A 839 27.80 18.52 8.18
CA CYS A 839 26.97 17.62 7.38
C CYS A 839 27.48 17.39 5.95
N GLU A 840 28.03 18.39 5.26
CA GLU A 840 28.41 18.26 3.85
C GLU A 840 29.48 17.18 3.65
N GLY A 841 29.30 16.40 2.58
CA GLY A 841 30.17 15.26 2.23
C GLY A 841 29.93 14.00 3.06
N LYS A 842 28.94 13.98 3.97
CA LYS A 842 28.61 12.80 4.79
C LYS A 842 27.23 12.28 4.43
N ASN A 843 27.02 10.97 4.58
CA ASN A 843 25.69 10.37 4.45
C ASN A 843 24.78 10.76 5.62
N ARG A 844 25.35 10.92 6.83
CA ARG A 844 24.63 11.27 8.06
C ARG A 844 25.40 12.28 8.89
N CYS A 845 24.69 13.17 9.57
CA CYS A 845 25.22 14.07 10.58
C CYS A 845 24.22 14.28 11.74
N SER A 846 24.76 14.72 12.87
CA SER A 846 23.95 15.10 14.04
C SER A 846 24.50 16.41 14.61
N VAL A 847 23.60 17.34 14.97
CA VAL A 847 23.95 18.64 15.55
C VAL A 847 23.06 18.93 16.75
N GLN A 848 23.68 19.29 17.87
CA GLN A 848 23.00 19.67 19.10
C GLN A 848 22.30 21.03 18.93
N VAL A 849 21.02 21.09 19.28
CA VAL A 849 20.17 22.27 19.10
C VAL A 849 20.17 23.07 20.39
N SER A 850 21.15 23.97 20.54
CA SER A 850 21.23 24.83 21.71
C SER A 850 22.04 26.11 21.52
N ASN A 851 21.81 27.05 22.44
CA ASN A 851 22.55 28.29 22.55
C ASN A 851 24.07 28.08 22.68
N SER A 852 24.54 26.91 23.16
CA SER A 852 25.97 26.63 23.30
C SER A 852 26.67 26.39 21.95
N VAL A 853 25.91 25.94 20.94
CA VAL A 853 26.40 25.67 19.59
C VAL A 853 26.23 26.89 18.69
N PHE A 854 25.06 27.53 18.73
CA PHE A 854 24.69 28.59 17.78
C PHE A 854 24.76 30.02 18.36
N GLY A 855 24.99 30.16 19.67
CA GLY A 855 24.79 31.41 20.40
C GLY A 855 23.31 31.64 20.75
N ASP A 856 23.02 32.72 21.47
CA ASP A 856 21.63 33.11 21.83
C ASP A 856 21.18 34.32 20.98
N PRO A 857 20.65 34.10 19.76
CA PRO A 857 20.25 35.20 18.87
C PRO A 857 19.02 35.97 19.36
N CYS A 858 18.23 35.41 20.27
CA CYS A 858 17.06 36.04 20.86
C CYS A 858 16.81 35.51 22.28
N PRO A 859 17.32 36.19 23.32
CA PRO A 859 17.13 35.78 24.70
C PRO A 859 15.64 35.66 25.05
N TRP A 860 15.29 34.71 25.91
CA TRP A 860 13.92 34.43 26.38
C TRP A 860 12.95 33.88 25.33
N THR A 861 13.42 33.64 24.11
CA THR A 861 12.66 32.98 23.05
C THR A 861 13.18 31.57 22.87
N VAL A 862 12.28 30.59 22.71
CA VAL A 862 12.64 29.23 22.31
C VAL A 862 13.07 29.27 20.85
N LYS A 863 14.26 28.76 20.55
CA LYS A 863 14.78 28.73 19.18
C LYS A 863 14.48 27.37 18.55
N THR A 864 14.41 27.41 17.23
CA THR A 864 14.26 26.25 16.38
C THR A 864 15.35 26.25 15.33
N LEU A 865 15.99 25.10 15.15
CA LEU A 865 16.88 24.83 14.03
C LEU A 865 16.05 24.27 12.88
N ALA A 866 15.92 25.04 11.79
CA ALA A 866 15.39 24.58 10.52
C ALA A 866 16.53 24.45 9.50
N VAL A 867 16.60 23.32 8.80
CA VAL A 867 17.65 23.02 7.81
C VAL A 867 17.02 22.40 6.57
N GLU A 868 17.53 22.76 5.40
CA GLU A 868 17.26 22.12 4.11
C GLU A 868 18.59 21.74 3.48
N ALA A 869 18.69 20.49 3.02
CA ALA A 869 19.90 19.99 2.40
C ALA A 869 19.58 19.15 1.16
N ARG A 870 20.47 19.21 0.16
CA ARG A 870 20.38 18.40 -1.05
C ARG A 870 21.19 17.11 -0.89
N CYS A 871 20.60 15.98 -1.26
CA CYS A 871 21.26 14.69 -1.31
C CYS A 871 21.70 14.38 -2.75
N GLU A 872 22.91 13.87 -2.92
CA GLU A 872 23.43 13.43 -4.23
C GLU A 872 24.13 12.07 -4.11
N PRO A 873 24.16 11.25 -5.18
CA PRO A 873 24.88 9.98 -5.17
C PRO A 873 26.37 10.15 -4.85
N TRP A 874 26.90 9.30 -3.99
CA TRP A 874 28.32 9.28 -3.65
C TRP A 874 29.11 8.42 -4.64
N TYR A 875 29.97 9.06 -5.44
CA TYR A 875 30.92 8.38 -6.29
C TYR A 875 32.31 8.39 -5.63
N PRO A 876 32.90 7.23 -5.29
CA PRO A 876 34.28 7.21 -4.82
C PRO A 876 35.21 7.74 -5.95
N PRO A 877 36.27 8.50 -5.61
CA PRO A 877 37.22 8.97 -6.61
C PRO A 877 37.80 7.76 -7.37
N ALA A 878 37.78 7.84 -8.71
CA ALA A 878 38.29 6.80 -9.59
C ALA A 878 39.73 6.42 -9.21
N GLY A 879 39.93 5.22 -8.65
CA GLY A 879 41.24 4.76 -8.20
C GLY A 879 41.26 3.68 -7.12
N LEU A 880 40.13 3.35 -6.48
CA LEU A 880 40.02 2.20 -5.58
C LEU A 880 39.02 1.19 -6.14
N SER A 881 39.54 0.15 -6.78
CA SER A 881 38.78 -1.02 -7.22
C SER A 881 38.14 -1.72 -6.02
N SER A 882 36.83 -1.93 -6.10
CA SER A 882 36.04 -2.74 -5.18
C SER A 882 36.33 -4.24 -5.37
N GLU A 883 37.11 -4.82 -4.46
CA GLU A 883 36.86 -6.18 -4.00
C GLU A 883 36.14 -6.07 -2.65
N LEU A 884 34.81 -6.25 -2.66
CA LEU A 884 34.00 -6.72 -1.53
C LEU A 884 32.61 -7.10 -2.02
#